data_AF-A0A9P6I6L2-F1
#
_entry.id   AF-A0A9P6I6L2-F1
#
_cell.length_a   1.000
_cell.length_b   1.000
_cell.length_c   1.000
_cell.angle_alpha   90.00
_cell.angle_beta   90.00
_cell.angle_gamma   90.00
#
_symmetry.space_group_name_H-M   'P 1'
#
loop_
_entity.id
_entity.type
_entity.pdbx_description
1 polymer ?
#
loop_
_entity_poly.entity_id
_entity_poly.type
_entity_poly.pdbx_seq_one_letter_code
_entity_poly.pdbx_strand_id
1 'polypeptide(L)'
;MSSSTTWSPDSWRSKPIKQSPAYPDEAALKKSVKELGRLPPIVHPKEIVALKQHLRDVALGEAFLLQGGDCAELFDYCEQNAIESKIKLLLQMSLVLIWGADKRVVRIGRMAGQYAKPRSSPTEMVDGVELPSFRGDILNGFHVDERTIDPQRLVKAYQYSSATLNYIRASLSTGIADLHRPLDWGLGHVRDPELKRKYSEAVLSLTDMLRFLHTIGADKSDKLDTVDLFTSHEGLLLEYEQPLTRLLETPPPRPTLNSNPTTANGTETTTKKEYYDTSAHFLWIGDRTRQIDGAHVEFFRGIANPIGIKVGPTTPTDDLLALLRTLNPDCEPGKITLITRYGASKVRELLPAHIRAVEDSEYRRCVVWQCDPMHGNTVSTGGGIKTRRFRDIFEELQETLRIHKEQKSYLGGVHLELTGDAVTECLGGSEGLDEDDLSANYTSFCDPRLNEKQALELAFLIADHYRMRPVDAFPQSRTSAIRGAGLPRGAGWASPRPVKFKQSERADRIRRLTAYHGPFSSQDHQILDKPIGELVQDVHKTVLKPIDILKTYGKVALKAHQRTNCLTEIMISDAEKWVEDGSINMKGPLAGIPVSLKDTIVVGGYDTTVGFSSFVGNKTPVDGPVVRLLKDAGAVPYVKTNLPITLLSFESTNDVWGRCKNPHNTDYSPGGSTGGESALLAMGGRIGIGSDVAGSVRAPAHFSGCYSLRCSTGRWPKLGFCTSMPGQEGVPSVYSPMTRTLDDLRYFTRAVVGMEPWKYDYSVHPLEWRDDVEKEYLKKPRLRVGVMRTDGVVDPSPACRRALEMVEVALRKDGHEIVEINPPSPYEALKTASLALNADGCQMFNSFFRTGEWNDPGAAQMKFLMNMPGPFRYLYYLWVKYVRRDDIWAGLVRDWRPQTAFENWKLVAKREAHRLDWYNWWNKVDVDFLITPPNATPAVPHDGMKDACSSCGYTFLFNLLDYTAGVLPVTHVDKDLDKLPADFNIKKLNGVAQGAYKLYDAKAMHGLPVGVQVVGRRLEEEKVLSLMQRVEDALGEDKYKLLEID
;
A
#
# COMPACT_ATOMS: atom_id res chain seq x y z
N MET A 1 -25.28 -40.48 -24.69
CA MET A 1 -26.62 -39.87 -24.78
C MET A 1 -27.43 -40.31 -23.58
N SER A 2 -27.48 -39.46 -22.56
CA SER A 2 -28.43 -39.50 -21.44
C SER A 2 -29.31 -38.27 -21.64
N SER A 3 -30.63 -38.44 -21.67
CA SER A 3 -31.59 -37.37 -21.95
C SER A 3 -31.45 -36.29 -20.88
N SER A 4 -30.84 -35.15 -21.21
CA SER A 4 -30.89 -33.97 -20.36
C SER A 4 -32.33 -33.51 -20.29
N THR A 5 -33.02 -33.73 -19.17
CA THR A 5 -34.32 -33.13 -18.90
C THR A 5 -34.17 -31.61 -19.02
N THR A 6 -34.83 -31.03 -20.03
CA THR A 6 -34.83 -29.58 -20.28
C THR A 6 -35.38 -28.88 -19.03
N TRP A 7 -34.63 -27.91 -18.49
CA TRP A 7 -35.06 -27.14 -17.33
C TRP A 7 -36.22 -26.20 -17.69
N SER A 8 -37.16 -26.02 -16.77
CA SER A 8 -38.23 -25.02 -16.82
C SER A 8 -38.49 -24.49 -15.40
N PRO A 9 -39.10 -23.31 -15.23
CA PRO A 9 -39.38 -22.78 -13.88
C PRO A 9 -40.23 -23.69 -12.98
N ASP A 10 -40.93 -24.69 -13.52
CA ASP A 10 -41.73 -25.67 -12.80
C ASP A 10 -41.10 -27.07 -12.69
N SER A 11 -39.89 -27.30 -13.22
CA SER A 11 -39.22 -28.61 -13.19
C SER A 11 -38.92 -29.10 -11.77
N TRP A 12 -38.83 -28.19 -10.80
CA TRP A 12 -38.67 -28.51 -9.38
C TRP A 12 -39.83 -29.34 -8.82
N ARG A 13 -41.04 -29.25 -9.41
CA ARG A 13 -42.24 -29.97 -8.92
C ARG A 13 -42.13 -31.48 -9.06
N SER A 14 -41.25 -31.98 -9.94
CA SER A 14 -40.98 -33.40 -10.09
C SER A 14 -39.89 -33.91 -9.13
N LYS A 15 -39.34 -33.05 -8.27
CA LYS A 15 -38.26 -33.38 -7.33
C LYS A 15 -38.78 -33.43 -5.88
N PRO A 16 -38.14 -34.20 -4.99
CA PRO A 16 -38.45 -34.15 -3.56
C PRO A 16 -38.23 -32.75 -2.99
N ILE A 17 -39.20 -32.22 -2.24
CA ILE A 17 -39.11 -30.91 -1.59
C ILE A 17 -39.07 -31.04 -0.06
N LYS A 18 -38.23 -30.23 0.59
CA LYS A 18 -38.22 -30.07 2.05
C LYS A 18 -38.82 -28.73 2.41
N GLN A 19 -39.34 -28.61 3.64
CA GLN A 19 -39.90 -27.38 4.21
C GLN A 19 -41.14 -26.79 3.50
N SER A 20 -41.69 -27.43 2.45
CA SER A 20 -42.95 -27.03 1.82
C SER A 20 -44.11 -27.04 2.84
N PRO A 21 -44.96 -26.00 2.88
CA PRO A 21 -46.14 -25.96 3.75
C PRO A 21 -47.29 -26.84 3.21
N ALA A 22 -48.12 -27.35 4.12
CA ALA A 22 -49.40 -27.94 3.75
C ALA A 22 -50.47 -26.83 3.65
N TYR A 23 -50.80 -26.40 2.43
CA TYR A 23 -51.83 -25.38 2.23
C TYR A 23 -53.23 -25.98 2.45
N PRO A 24 -54.09 -25.35 3.28
CA PRO A 24 -55.45 -25.83 3.51
C PRO A 24 -56.37 -25.66 2.29
N ASP A 25 -56.08 -24.69 1.41
CA ASP A 25 -56.85 -24.38 0.20
C ASP A 25 -55.94 -24.31 -1.04
N GLU A 26 -55.91 -25.40 -1.80
CA GLU A 26 -55.20 -25.53 -3.07
C GLU A 26 -55.75 -24.61 -4.18
N ALA A 27 -57.04 -24.28 -4.16
CA ALA A 27 -57.63 -23.38 -5.15
C ALA A 27 -57.19 -21.93 -4.89
N ALA A 28 -57.16 -21.51 -3.63
CA ALA A 28 -56.62 -20.21 -3.22
C ALA A 28 -55.12 -20.08 -3.51
N LEU A 29 -54.33 -21.16 -3.33
CA LEU A 29 -52.93 -21.21 -3.73
C LEU A 29 -52.76 -20.99 -5.24
N LYS A 30 -53.46 -21.77 -6.08
CA LYS A 30 -53.41 -21.61 -7.54
C LYS A 30 -53.80 -20.20 -7.99
N LYS A 31 -54.81 -19.60 -7.35
CA LYS A 31 -55.22 -18.22 -7.62
C LYS A 31 -54.09 -17.24 -7.33
N SER A 32 -53.46 -17.36 -6.15
CA SER A 32 -52.38 -16.48 -5.70
C SER A 32 -51.13 -16.62 -6.58
N VAL A 33 -50.73 -17.84 -6.94
CA VAL A 33 -49.61 -18.11 -7.87
C VAL A 33 -49.87 -17.53 -9.26
N LYS A 34 -51.10 -17.66 -9.77
CA LYS A 34 -51.50 -17.08 -11.07
C LYS A 34 -51.47 -15.55 -11.04
N GLU A 35 -51.84 -14.96 -9.91
CA GLU A 35 -51.78 -13.51 -9.70
C GLU A 35 -50.34 -13.01 -9.72
N LEU A 36 -49.44 -13.62 -8.92
CA LEU A 36 -48.00 -13.33 -8.91
C LEU A 36 -47.37 -13.41 -10.31
N GLY A 37 -47.78 -14.41 -11.10
CA GLY A 37 -47.31 -14.59 -12.49
C GLY A 37 -47.62 -13.43 -13.43
N ARG A 38 -48.59 -12.58 -13.09
CA ARG A 38 -48.99 -11.40 -13.89
C ARG A 38 -48.39 -10.09 -13.38
N LEU A 39 -47.92 -10.06 -12.14
CA LEU A 39 -47.39 -8.85 -11.53
C LEU A 39 -46.00 -8.51 -12.09
N PRO A 40 -45.63 -7.21 -12.11
CA PRO A 40 -44.32 -6.77 -12.60
C PRO A 40 -43.15 -7.43 -11.84
N PRO A 41 -41.99 -7.62 -12.50
CA PRO A 41 -40.73 -7.94 -11.83
C PRO A 41 -40.43 -6.96 -10.68
N ILE A 42 -39.92 -7.45 -9.54
CA ILE A 42 -39.46 -6.58 -8.44
C ILE A 42 -38.10 -5.98 -8.80
N VAL A 43 -37.22 -6.77 -9.42
CA VAL A 43 -35.89 -6.35 -9.88
C VAL A 43 -35.72 -6.57 -11.39
N HIS A 44 -34.87 -5.77 -12.03
CA HIS A 44 -34.58 -5.90 -13.46
C HIS A 44 -33.32 -6.75 -13.71
N PRO A 45 -33.24 -7.55 -14.80
CA PRO A 45 -32.04 -8.35 -15.14
C PRO A 45 -30.73 -7.57 -15.19
N LYS A 46 -30.79 -6.28 -15.58
CA LYS A 46 -29.62 -5.39 -15.60
C LYS A 46 -29.00 -5.22 -14.21
N GLU A 47 -29.83 -5.13 -13.18
CA GLU A 47 -29.37 -5.01 -11.79
C GLU A 47 -28.81 -6.34 -11.29
N ILE A 48 -29.43 -7.46 -11.67
CA ILE A 48 -28.95 -8.81 -11.37
C ILE A 48 -27.56 -9.07 -12.00
N VAL A 49 -27.39 -8.70 -13.27
CA VAL A 49 -26.11 -8.83 -13.98
C VAL A 49 -25.05 -7.89 -13.37
N ALA A 50 -25.43 -6.68 -12.97
CA ALA A 50 -24.53 -5.77 -12.25
C ALA A 50 -24.08 -6.38 -10.92
N LEU A 51 -25.00 -6.93 -10.12
CA LEU A 51 -24.64 -7.62 -8.88
C LEU A 51 -23.71 -8.80 -9.13
N LYS A 52 -23.97 -9.61 -10.16
CA LYS A 52 -23.08 -10.73 -10.51
C LYS A 52 -21.66 -10.25 -10.85
N GLN A 53 -21.52 -9.11 -11.53
CA GLN A 53 -20.22 -8.48 -11.79
C GLN A 53 -19.54 -7.99 -10.50
N HIS A 54 -20.30 -7.38 -9.59
CA HIS A 54 -19.77 -7.00 -8.28
C HIS A 54 -19.31 -8.23 -7.47
N LEU A 55 -20.05 -9.34 -7.51
CA LEU A 55 -19.68 -10.59 -6.86
C LEU A 55 -18.50 -11.29 -7.55
N ARG A 56 -18.30 -11.08 -8.85
CA ARG A 56 -17.06 -11.48 -9.53
C ARG A 56 -15.87 -10.73 -8.95
N ASP A 57 -15.96 -9.41 -8.78
CA ASP A 57 -14.88 -8.62 -8.15
C ASP A 57 -14.62 -9.12 -6.72
N VAL A 58 -15.66 -9.52 -5.99
CA VAL A 58 -15.52 -10.17 -4.67
C VAL A 58 -14.81 -11.52 -4.78
N ALA A 59 -15.19 -12.39 -5.74
CA ALA A 59 -14.57 -13.70 -6.00
C ALA A 59 -13.15 -13.63 -6.56
N LEU A 60 -12.70 -12.45 -6.98
CA LEU A 60 -11.31 -12.15 -7.36
C LEU A 60 -10.52 -11.43 -6.25
N GLY A 61 -11.19 -11.01 -5.18
CA GLY A 61 -10.57 -10.36 -4.02
C GLY A 61 -10.42 -8.86 -4.14
N GLU A 62 -11.07 -8.24 -5.13
CA GLU A 62 -11.04 -6.80 -5.43
C GLU A 62 -12.12 -6.01 -4.67
N ALA A 63 -13.12 -6.72 -4.13
CA ALA A 63 -14.21 -6.16 -3.32
C ALA A 63 -14.52 -7.04 -2.11
N PHE A 64 -15.31 -6.52 -1.17
CA PHE A 64 -15.81 -7.25 0.00
C PHE A 64 -17.34 -7.20 0.04
N LEU A 65 -17.99 -8.34 0.30
CA LEU A 65 -19.43 -8.47 0.37
C LEU A 65 -19.92 -8.26 1.80
N LEU A 66 -20.79 -7.27 2.00
CA LEU A 66 -21.56 -7.07 3.23
C LEU A 66 -23.03 -7.42 2.94
N GLN A 67 -23.49 -8.55 3.49
CA GLN A 67 -24.90 -8.93 3.46
C GLN A 67 -25.49 -8.86 4.86
N GLY A 68 -26.58 -8.13 5.06
CA GLY A 68 -27.16 -7.94 6.39
C GLY A 68 -28.61 -7.48 6.37
N GLY A 69 -29.32 -7.75 7.46
CA GLY A 69 -30.72 -7.34 7.67
C GLY A 69 -31.44 -8.31 8.60
N ASP A 70 -32.76 -8.36 8.54
CA ASP A 70 -33.56 -9.15 9.47
C ASP A 70 -33.37 -10.66 9.28
N CYS A 71 -33.59 -11.41 10.38
CA CYS A 71 -33.67 -12.87 10.31
C CYS A 71 -34.92 -13.29 9.50
N ALA A 72 -36.08 -12.73 9.87
CA ALA A 72 -37.31 -12.75 9.10
C ALA A 72 -37.92 -11.34 9.15
N GLU A 73 -38.28 -10.81 7.97
CA GLU A 73 -39.06 -9.58 7.88
C GLU A 73 -40.50 -9.84 8.32
N LEU A 74 -41.11 -8.84 8.94
CA LEU A 74 -42.55 -8.76 9.13
C LEU A 74 -43.15 -7.74 8.16
N PHE A 75 -44.43 -7.90 7.85
CA PHE A 75 -45.17 -6.88 7.08
C PHE A 75 -45.17 -5.53 7.81
N ASP A 76 -45.22 -5.54 9.14
CA ASP A 76 -45.15 -4.34 9.98
C ASP A 76 -43.80 -3.63 9.89
N TYR A 77 -42.74 -4.31 9.43
CA TYR A 77 -41.44 -3.68 9.21
C TYR A 77 -41.36 -2.89 7.91
N CYS A 78 -42.42 -2.91 7.09
CA CYS A 78 -42.57 -2.01 5.94
C CYS A 78 -42.98 -0.59 6.38
N GLU A 79 -42.20 -0.02 7.30
CA GLU A 79 -42.33 1.35 7.81
C GLU A 79 -41.02 2.10 7.54
N GLN A 80 -41.13 3.41 7.26
CA GLN A 80 -40.01 4.30 7.00
C GLN A 80 -38.86 4.12 8.01
N ASN A 81 -39.12 4.18 9.31
CA ASN A 81 -38.07 4.15 10.33
C ASN A 81 -37.32 2.82 10.34
N ALA A 82 -38.04 1.69 10.25
CA ALA A 82 -37.47 0.36 10.24
C ALA A 82 -36.61 0.12 8.97
N ILE A 83 -37.07 0.61 7.82
CA ILE A 83 -36.31 0.50 6.57
C ILE A 83 -35.05 1.39 6.63
N GLU A 84 -35.19 2.64 7.05
CA GLU A 84 -34.06 3.58 7.15
C GLU A 84 -33.01 3.14 8.17
N SER A 85 -33.40 2.64 9.34
CA SER A 85 -32.45 2.19 10.37
C SER A 85 -31.56 1.07 9.85
N LYS A 86 -32.14 0.11 9.10
CA LYS A 86 -31.40 -0.97 8.43
C LYS A 86 -30.48 -0.46 7.33
N ILE A 87 -30.94 0.47 6.48
CA ILE A 87 -30.10 1.08 5.44
C ILE A 87 -28.92 1.81 6.09
N LYS A 88 -29.19 2.67 7.09
CA LYS A 88 -28.17 3.44 7.82
C LYS A 88 -27.12 2.51 8.42
N LEU A 89 -27.53 1.43 9.10
CA LEU A 89 -26.58 0.47 9.67
C LEU A 89 -25.70 -0.20 8.60
N LEU A 90 -26.28 -0.64 7.48
CA LEU A 90 -25.50 -1.20 6.37
C LEU A 90 -24.51 -0.18 5.78
N LEU A 91 -24.91 1.09 5.67
CA LEU A 91 -24.04 2.18 5.19
C LEU A 91 -22.90 2.47 6.18
N GLN A 92 -23.20 2.57 7.48
CA GLN A 92 -22.22 2.78 8.55
C GLN A 92 -21.18 1.65 8.58
N MET A 93 -21.63 0.39 8.56
CA MET A 93 -20.72 -0.77 8.49
C MET A 93 -19.87 -0.74 7.22
N SER A 94 -20.48 -0.41 6.08
CA SER A 94 -19.75 -0.30 4.81
C SER A 94 -18.68 0.79 4.87
N LEU A 95 -18.95 1.90 5.53
CA LEU A 95 -18.00 3.00 5.72
C LEU A 95 -16.77 2.53 6.50
N VAL A 96 -16.99 1.83 7.61
CA VAL A 96 -15.93 1.23 8.43
C VAL A 96 -15.12 0.22 7.62
N LEU A 97 -15.79 -0.62 6.83
CA LEU A 97 -15.13 -1.61 5.97
C LEU A 97 -14.34 -0.97 4.83
N ILE A 98 -14.83 0.09 4.18
CA ILE A 98 -14.09 0.81 3.13
C ILE A 98 -12.83 1.44 3.74
N TRP A 99 -12.98 2.13 4.87
CA TRP A 99 -11.88 2.78 5.58
C TRP A 99 -10.84 1.80 6.13
N GLY A 100 -11.27 0.62 6.56
CA GLY A 100 -10.42 -0.39 7.16
C GLY A 100 -9.80 -1.35 6.15
N ALA A 101 -10.62 -1.89 5.24
CA ALA A 101 -10.21 -2.95 4.33
C ALA A 101 -9.55 -2.44 3.04
N ASP A 102 -9.67 -1.15 2.72
CA ASP A 102 -9.17 -0.56 1.47
C ASP A 102 -9.70 -1.32 0.24
N LYS A 103 -11.00 -1.65 0.29
CA LYS A 103 -11.73 -2.38 -0.76
C LYS A 103 -13.10 -1.76 -0.99
N ARG A 104 -13.59 -1.91 -2.22
CA ARG A 104 -15.00 -1.61 -2.53
C ARG A 104 -15.90 -2.58 -1.76
N VAL A 105 -17.00 -2.08 -1.22
CA VAL A 105 -17.99 -2.90 -0.49
C VAL A 105 -19.24 -3.09 -1.34
N VAL A 106 -19.60 -4.35 -1.58
CA VAL A 106 -20.86 -4.76 -2.23
C VAL A 106 -21.90 -4.95 -1.13
N ARG A 107 -23.03 -4.25 -1.22
CA ARG A 107 -24.05 -4.22 -0.18
C ARG A 107 -25.27 -5.02 -0.61
N ILE A 108 -25.63 -6.02 0.17
CA ILE A 108 -26.85 -6.82 -0.06
C ILE A 108 -27.71 -6.79 1.20
N GLY A 109 -28.87 -6.15 1.14
CA GLY A 109 -29.88 -6.19 2.19
C GLY A 109 -30.59 -7.54 2.24
N ARG A 110 -30.78 -8.09 3.44
CA ARG A 110 -31.82 -9.10 3.71
C ARG A 110 -33.15 -8.36 3.91
N MET A 111 -33.67 -7.83 2.82
CA MET A 111 -34.78 -6.88 2.80
C MET A 111 -35.62 -7.09 1.55
N ALA A 112 -36.88 -6.70 1.61
CA ALA A 112 -37.83 -6.79 0.51
C ALA A 112 -38.06 -8.21 -0.01
N GLY A 113 -38.11 -9.22 0.87
CA GLY A 113 -38.45 -10.59 0.48
C GLY A 113 -38.18 -11.67 1.51
N GLN A 114 -37.51 -11.35 2.62
CA GLN A 114 -37.09 -12.30 3.65
C GLN A 114 -38.23 -12.66 4.61
N TYR A 115 -39.40 -13.00 4.07
CA TYR A 115 -40.62 -13.29 4.83
C TYR A 115 -40.82 -14.77 5.16
N ALA A 116 -40.01 -15.68 4.60
CA ALA A 116 -40.14 -17.13 4.82
C ALA A 116 -39.06 -17.65 5.79
N LYS A 117 -39.43 -18.54 6.72
CA LYS A 117 -38.48 -19.19 7.63
C LYS A 117 -38.64 -20.72 7.63
N PRO A 118 -37.54 -21.50 7.51
CA PRO A 118 -37.60 -22.94 7.74
C PRO A 118 -37.76 -23.24 9.24
N ARG A 119 -38.47 -24.33 9.57
CA ARG A 119 -38.72 -24.74 10.96
C ARG A 119 -38.28 -26.18 11.21
N SER A 120 -37.80 -26.45 12.42
CA SER A 120 -37.43 -27.80 12.87
C SER A 120 -38.65 -28.71 13.11
N SER A 121 -39.78 -28.11 13.47
CA SER A 121 -41.07 -28.78 13.70
C SER A 121 -42.17 -28.05 12.93
N PRO A 122 -43.20 -28.75 12.40
CA PRO A 122 -44.37 -28.12 11.80
C PRO A 122 -45.29 -27.45 12.85
N THR A 123 -45.27 -27.90 14.10
CA THR A 123 -46.06 -27.37 15.22
C THR A 123 -45.17 -26.88 16.36
N GLU A 124 -45.66 -25.94 17.18
CA GLU A 124 -45.03 -25.47 18.41
C GLU A 124 -46.04 -25.30 19.54
N MET A 125 -45.57 -25.45 20.78
CA MET A 125 -46.38 -25.26 21.98
C MET A 125 -46.27 -23.80 22.44
N VAL A 126 -47.39 -23.08 22.50
CA VAL A 126 -47.46 -21.71 23.03
C VAL A 126 -48.52 -21.72 24.14
N ASP A 127 -48.14 -21.36 25.37
CA ASP A 127 -49.01 -21.34 26.55
C ASP A 127 -49.81 -22.64 26.77
N GLY A 128 -49.21 -23.80 26.45
CA GLY A 128 -49.83 -25.11 26.62
C GLY A 128 -50.75 -25.55 25.46
N VAL A 129 -50.86 -24.76 24.39
CA VAL A 129 -51.65 -25.09 23.19
C VAL A 129 -50.72 -25.45 22.02
N GLU A 130 -51.00 -26.57 21.35
CA GLU A 130 -50.28 -26.95 20.12
C GLU A 130 -50.81 -26.16 18.92
N LEU A 131 -49.94 -25.38 18.28
CA LEU A 131 -50.27 -24.53 17.14
C LEU A 131 -49.32 -24.79 15.97
N PRO A 132 -49.72 -24.49 14.72
CA PRO A 132 -48.79 -24.41 13.61
C PRO A 132 -47.63 -23.45 13.93
N SER A 133 -46.41 -23.90 13.66
CA SER A 133 -45.22 -23.08 13.83
C SER A 133 -45.31 -21.83 12.96
N PHE A 134 -44.85 -20.70 13.49
CA PHE A 134 -44.68 -19.48 12.71
C PHE A 134 -43.61 -19.72 11.65
N ARG A 135 -43.98 -19.59 10.37
CA ARG A 135 -43.11 -19.84 9.22
C ARG A 135 -42.80 -18.55 8.45
N GLY A 136 -43.10 -17.42 9.08
CA GLY A 136 -42.93 -16.08 8.53
C GLY A 136 -44.19 -15.57 7.84
N ASP A 137 -44.30 -14.24 7.74
CA ASP A 137 -45.53 -13.53 7.40
C ASP A 137 -46.09 -13.86 6.01
N ILE A 138 -45.26 -14.41 5.12
CA ILE A 138 -45.66 -14.92 3.81
C ILE A 138 -46.58 -16.15 3.87
N LEU A 139 -46.62 -16.86 5.01
CA LEU A 139 -47.50 -18.02 5.23
C LEU A 139 -48.50 -17.79 6.35
N ASN A 140 -48.06 -17.35 7.53
CA ASN A 140 -48.90 -17.17 8.71
C ASN A 140 -48.34 -16.05 9.61
N GLY A 141 -49.17 -15.46 10.46
CA GLY A 141 -48.76 -14.39 11.38
C GLY A 141 -48.15 -14.94 12.67
N PHE A 142 -47.44 -14.09 13.42
CA PHE A 142 -46.84 -14.52 14.69
C PHE A 142 -47.87 -14.69 15.81
N HIS A 143 -48.93 -13.89 15.84
CA HIS A 143 -49.97 -13.97 16.88
C HIS A 143 -50.65 -15.35 16.88
N VAL A 144 -51.11 -15.79 18.05
CA VAL A 144 -51.73 -17.12 18.23
C VAL A 144 -52.93 -17.33 17.31
N ASP A 145 -53.70 -16.27 17.06
CA ASP A 145 -54.90 -16.30 16.22
C ASP A 145 -54.61 -16.26 14.71
N GLU A 146 -53.35 -16.05 14.33
CA GLU A 146 -52.93 -15.89 12.92
C GLU A 146 -52.10 -17.06 12.41
N ARG A 147 -52.07 -18.20 13.12
CA ARG A 147 -51.21 -19.35 12.78
C ARG A 147 -51.67 -20.19 11.60
N THR A 148 -52.91 -20.03 11.14
CA THR A 148 -53.41 -20.72 9.94
C THR A 148 -52.75 -20.17 8.68
N ILE A 149 -52.32 -21.07 7.79
CA ILE A 149 -51.65 -20.71 6.53
C ILE A 149 -52.66 -20.07 5.57
N ASP A 150 -52.33 -18.87 5.09
CA ASP A 150 -53.13 -18.12 4.12
C ASP A 150 -52.35 -17.93 2.80
N PRO A 151 -52.74 -18.61 1.70
CA PRO A 151 -52.08 -18.46 0.41
C PRO A 151 -52.06 -17.02 -0.14
N GLN A 152 -53.01 -16.15 0.26
CA GLN A 152 -53.01 -14.74 -0.16
C GLN A 152 -51.83 -13.94 0.42
N ARG A 153 -51.22 -14.43 1.51
CA ARG A 153 -49.99 -13.83 2.05
C ARG A 153 -48.81 -13.90 1.08
N LEU A 154 -48.84 -14.79 0.07
CA LEU A 154 -47.87 -14.79 -1.03
C LEU A 154 -47.96 -13.49 -1.86
N VAL A 155 -49.18 -13.03 -2.17
CA VAL A 155 -49.38 -11.78 -2.92
C VAL A 155 -49.08 -10.57 -2.04
N LYS A 156 -49.44 -10.62 -0.75
CA LYS A 156 -49.08 -9.56 0.21
C LYS A 156 -47.56 -9.41 0.35
N ALA A 157 -46.83 -10.53 0.45
CA ALA A 157 -45.37 -10.50 0.50
C ALA A 157 -44.78 -9.79 -0.73
N TYR A 158 -45.28 -10.05 -1.93
CA TYR A 158 -44.88 -9.30 -3.13
C TYR A 158 -45.14 -7.78 -2.99
N GLN A 159 -46.32 -7.39 -2.49
CA GLN A 159 -46.69 -5.98 -2.33
C GLN A 159 -45.76 -5.27 -1.34
N TYR A 160 -45.50 -5.88 -0.18
CA TYR A 160 -44.59 -5.33 0.83
C TYR A 160 -43.12 -5.34 0.37
N SER A 161 -42.68 -6.37 -0.36
CA SER A 161 -41.37 -6.40 -1.02
C SER A 161 -41.22 -5.23 -2.00
N SER A 162 -42.20 -5.03 -2.87
CA SER A 162 -42.17 -3.96 -3.88
C SER A 162 -42.18 -2.57 -3.23
N ALA A 163 -43.02 -2.36 -2.22
CA ALA A 163 -43.07 -1.11 -1.46
C ALA A 163 -41.74 -0.81 -0.74
N THR A 164 -41.17 -1.82 -0.08
CA THR A 164 -39.88 -1.72 0.62
C THR A 164 -38.75 -1.37 -0.35
N LEU A 165 -38.62 -2.09 -1.47
CA LEU A 165 -37.57 -1.82 -2.46
C LEU A 165 -37.75 -0.45 -3.13
N ASN A 166 -38.98 -0.05 -3.42
CA ASN A 166 -39.26 1.28 -3.95
C ASN A 166 -38.81 2.38 -2.97
N TYR A 167 -39.09 2.21 -1.67
CA TYR A 167 -38.64 3.14 -0.64
C TYR A 167 -37.10 3.16 -0.51
N ILE A 168 -36.45 1.99 -0.56
CA ILE A 168 -34.98 1.87 -0.56
C ILE A 168 -34.41 2.67 -1.74
N ARG A 169 -34.90 2.45 -2.96
CA ARG A 169 -34.44 3.15 -4.17
C ARG A 169 -34.63 4.67 -4.07
N ALA A 170 -35.80 5.10 -3.61
CA ALA A 170 -36.09 6.52 -3.40
C ALA A 170 -35.12 7.13 -2.37
N SER A 171 -34.92 6.47 -1.23
CA SER A 171 -34.04 6.96 -0.15
C SER A 171 -32.58 7.10 -0.61
N LEU A 172 -32.08 6.14 -1.39
CA LEU A 172 -30.71 6.19 -1.95
C LEU A 172 -30.53 7.31 -2.97
N SER A 173 -31.60 7.68 -3.68
CA SER A 173 -31.59 8.79 -4.65
C SER A 173 -31.70 10.18 -4.02
N THR A 174 -32.25 10.29 -2.79
CA THR A 174 -32.46 11.56 -2.08
C THR A 174 -31.29 11.95 -1.17
N GLY A 175 -30.19 11.20 -1.20
CA GLY A 175 -28.95 11.54 -0.49
C GLY A 175 -28.76 10.85 0.87
N ILE A 176 -29.58 9.85 1.24
CA ILE A 176 -29.32 9.06 2.46
C ILE A 176 -27.95 8.36 2.44
N ALA A 177 -27.38 8.17 1.24
CA ALA A 177 -26.09 7.54 0.98
C ALA A 177 -24.99 8.53 0.52
N ASP A 178 -25.26 9.84 0.56
CA ASP A 178 -24.34 10.88 0.12
C ASP A 178 -23.11 10.93 1.04
N LEU A 179 -21.93 10.63 0.47
CA LEU A 179 -20.67 10.63 1.18
C LEU A 179 -20.19 12.05 1.56
N HIS A 180 -20.72 13.11 0.94
CA HIS A 180 -20.41 14.50 1.29
C HIS A 180 -21.09 14.94 2.60
N ARG A 181 -22.11 14.20 3.08
CA ARG A 181 -22.81 14.45 4.35
C ARG A 181 -22.78 13.22 5.28
N PRO A 182 -21.61 12.63 5.58
CA PRO A 182 -21.54 11.39 6.36
C PRO A 182 -21.86 11.63 7.85
N LEU A 183 -21.88 12.90 8.29
CA LEU A 183 -22.18 13.33 9.66
C LEU A 183 -23.66 13.14 10.04
N ASP A 184 -24.56 12.99 9.06
CA ASP A 184 -25.98 12.72 9.29
C ASP A 184 -26.23 11.25 9.72
N TRP A 185 -25.21 10.39 9.66
CA TRP A 185 -25.23 8.99 10.13
C TRP A 185 -24.67 8.80 11.55
N GLY A 186 -24.88 9.81 12.41
CA GLY A 186 -24.41 9.79 13.79
C GLY A 186 -24.86 8.56 14.56
N LEU A 187 -24.01 8.09 15.49
CA LEU A 187 -24.28 6.93 16.34
C LEU A 187 -25.21 7.30 17.51
N GLY A 188 -26.49 7.52 17.21
CA GLY A 188 -27.49 8.02 18.14
C GLY A 188 -27.70 7.12 19.36
N HIS A 189 -27.68 5.79 19.18
CA HIS A 189 -27.96 4.83 20.23
C HIS A 189 -26.71 4.24 20.88
N VAL A 190 -25.56 4.24 20.20
CA VAL A 190 -24.29 3.75 20.76
C VAL A 190 -23.83 4.64 21.91
N ARG A 191 -23.73 4.10 23.14
CA ARG A 191 -23.23 4.85 24.30
C ARG A 191 -21.73 4.70 24.55
N ASP A 192 -21.06 3.74 23.90
CA ASP A 192 -19.64 3.48 24.09
C ASP A 192 -18.76 4.60 23.54
N PRO A 193 -17.99 5.29 24.40
CA PRO A 193 -17.07 6.34 23.98
C PRO A 193 -15.96 5.84 23.05
N GLU A 194 -15.48 4.60 23.21
CA GLU A 194 -14.41 4.06 22.38
C GLU A 194 -14.89 3.78 20.97
N LEU A 195 -16.03 3.08 20.82
CA LEU A 195 -16.62 2.84 19.50
C LEU A 195 -17.02 4.14 18.80
N LYS A 196 -17.58 5.11 19.54
CA LYS A 196 -17.86 6.45 19.02
C LYS A 196 -16.61 7.16 18.52
N ARG A 197 -15.52 7.09 19.28
CA ARG A 197 -14.22 7.65 18.87
C ARG A 197 -13.70 6.99 17.59
N LYS A 198 -13.67 5.65 17.54
CA LYS A 198 -13.20 4.89 16.36
C LYS A 198 -14.02 5.20 15.10
N TYR A 199 -15.34 5.26 15.24
CA TYR A 199 -16.23 5.63 14.14
C TYR A 199 -16.02 7.08 13.70
N SER A 200 -15.90 8.02 14.65
CA SER A 200 -15.62 9.44 14.35
C SER A 200 -14.29 9.60 13.62
N GLU A 201 -13.25 8.84 13.98
CA GLU A 201 -11.96 8.81 13.28
C GLU A 201 -12.10 8.31 11.84
N ALA A 202 -12.90 7.27 11.61
CA ALA A 202 -13.18 6.77 10.27
C ALA A 202 -13.93 7.82 9.42
N VAL A 203 -14.98 8.43 9.97
CA VAL A 203 -15.77 9.48 9.30
C VAL A 203 -14.92 10.72 8.99
N LEU A 204 -14.11 11.20 9.94
CA LEU A 204 -13.24 12.37 9.74
C LEU A 204 -12.19 12.10 8.66
N SER A 205 -11.56 10.92 8.70
CA SER A 205 -10.58 10.52 7.70
C SER A 205 -11.18 10.51 6.29
N LEU A 206 -12.40 10.00 6.12
CA LEU A 206 -13.08 10.00 4.82
C LEU A 206 -13.54 11.39 4.41
N THR A 207 -14.00 12.21 5.35
CA THR A 207 -14.37 13.61 5.10
C THR A 207 -13.18 14.42 4.60
N ASP A 208 -11.99 14.22 5.18
CA ASP A 208 -10.76 14.87 4.73
C ASP A 208 -10.34 14.39 3.33
N MET A 209 -10.52 13.10 3.01
CA MET A 209 -10.29 12.58 1.65
C MET A 209 -11.25 13.19 0.63
N LEU A 210 -12.54 13.30 0.95
CA LEU A 210 -13.52 13.94 0.07
C LEU A 210 -13.23 15.42 -0.12
N ARG A 211 -12.79 16.13 0.94
CA ARG A 211 -12.34 17.52 0.83
C ARG A 211 -11.12 17.63 -0.07
N PHE A 212 -10.19 16.68 -0.02
CA PHE A 212 -9.06 16.62 -0.93
C PHE A 212 -9.53 16.40 -2.39
N LEU A 213 -10.42 15.44 -2.65
CA LEU A 213 -10.99 15.20 -3.97
C LEU A 213 -11.69 16.46 -4.52
N HIS A 214 -12.43 17.17 -3.67
CA HIS A 214 -13.04 18.46 -4.00
C HIS A 214 -11.98 19.53 -4.35
N THR A 215 -10.93 19.64 -3.54
CA THR A 215 -9.87 20.64 -3.72
C THR A 215 -9.09 20.44 -5.04
N ILE A 216 -8.88 19.18 -5.46
CA ILE A 216 -8.23 18.87 -6.75
C ILE A 216 -9.19 18.81 -7.94
N GLY A 217 -10.49 19.08 -7.72
CA GLY A 217 -11.53 19.05 -8.75
C GLY A 217 -11.88 17.66 -9.28
N ALA A 218 -11.56 16.60 -8.51
CA ALA A 218 -11.82 15.20 -8.83
C ALA A 218 -13.13 14.66 -8.22
N ASP A 219 -13.93 15.52 -7.60
CA ASP A 219 -15.23 15.21 -6.97
C ASP A 219 -16.44 15.41 -7.90
N LYS A 220 -16.22 15.81 -9.16
CA LYS A 220 -17.30 16.16 -10.12
C LYS A 220 -18.08 14.97 -10.70
N SER A 221 -18.12 13.83 -10.00
CA SER A 221 -18.82 12.63 -10.48
C SER A 221 -20.05 12.32 -9.62
N ASP A 222 -21.20 12.11 -10.26
CA ASP A 222 -22.47 11.65 -9.64
C ASP A 222 -22.36 10.31 -8.88
N LYS A 223 -21.17 9.68 -8.86
CA LYS A 223 -20.88 8.41 -8.18
C LYS A 223 -20.56 8.56 -6.69
N LEU A 224 -20.39 9.79 -6.20
CA LEU A 224 -20.15 10.07 -4.76
C LEU A 224 -21.45 10.36 -3.99
N ASP A 225 -22.53 10.67 -4.72
CA ASP A 225 -23.82 11.09 -4.16
C ASP A 225 -24.75 9.90 -3.83
N THR A 226 -24.44 8.69 -4.33
CA THR A 226 -25.28 7.50 -4.18
C THR A 226 -24.47 6.21 -4.13
N VAL A 227 -25.09 5.12 -3.66
CA VAL A 227 -24.48 3.78 -3.62
C VAL A 227 -25.44 2.72 -4.13
N ASP A 228 -24.89 1.65 -4.70
CA ASP A 228 -25.66 0.46 -5.04
C ASP A 228 -25.97 -0.35 -3.77
N LEU A 229 -27.26 -0.65 -3.54
CA LEU A 229 -27.76 -1.58 -2.53
C LEU A 229 -28.69 -2.59 -3.19
N PHE A 230 -28.33 -3.87 -3.09
CA PHE A 230 -29.10 -4.98 -3.65
C PHE A 230 -29.94 -5.64 -2.56
N THR A 231 -30.92 -6.45 -2.97
CA THR A 231 -31.83 -7.18 -2.05
C THR A 231 -31.65 -8.68 -2.19
N SER A 232 -31.94 -9.40 -1.10
CA SER A 232 -31.83 -10.85 -1.03
C SER A 232 -32.76 -11.49 -0.03
N HIS A 233 -33.14 -12.73 -0.31
CA HIS A 233 -33.84 -13.62 0.62
C HIS A 233 -33.52 -15.10 0.35
N GLU A 234 -33.91 -15.96 1.29
CA GLU A 234 -33.87 -17.42 1.08
C GLU A 234 -34.96 -17.79 0.09
N GLY A 235 -34.60 -18.39 -1.05
CA GLY A 235 -35.57 -18.88 -2.03
C GLY A 235 -36.26 -20.14 -1.55
N LEU A 236 -36.98 -20.05 -0.43
CA LEU A 236 -37.52 -21.17 0.34
C LEU A 236 -38.86 -21.65 -0.23
N LEU A 237 -39.77 -20.73 -0.53
CA LEU A 237 -41.11 -21.04 -1.02
C LEU A 237 -41.12 -20.96 -2.54
N LEU A 238 -40.90 -22.10 -3.19
CA LEU A 238 -40.84 -22.17 -4.65
C LEU A 238 -42.18 -21.82 -5.32
N GLU A 239 -43.29 -21.88 -4.58
CA GLU A 239 -44.59 -21.36 -5.02
C GLU A 239 -44.62 -19.84 -5.15
N TYR A 240 -43.73 -19.12 -4.47
CA TYR A 240 -43.51 -17.67 -4.60
C TYR A 240 -42.46 -17.34 -5.67
N GLU A 241 -41.34 -18.07 -5.66
CA GLU A 241 -40.21 -17.83 -6.58
C GLU A 241 -40.54 -18.20 -8.05
N GLN A 242 -41.18 -19.35 -8.28
CA GLN A 242 -41.55 -19.80 -9.63
C GLN A 242 -42.36 -18.75 -10.40
N PRO A 243 -43.49 -18.22 -9.89
CA PRO A 243 -44.27 -17.22 -10.61
C PRO A 243 -43.61 -15.85 -10.68
N LEU A 244 -42.46 -15.61 -10.04
CA LEU A 244 -41.64 -14.39 -10.19
C LEU A 244 -40.41 -14.60 -11.08
N THR A 245 -40.20 -15.81 -11.58
CA THR A 245 -39.19 -16.11 -12.59
C THR A 245 -39.64 -15.69 -13.99
N ARG A 246 -38.79 -15.01 -14.75
CA ARG A 246 -39.09 -14.43 -16.06
C ARG A 246 -38.01 -14.80 -17.08
N LEU A 247 -38.43 -15.20 -18.28
CA LEU A 247 -37.53 -15.33 -19.43
C LEU A 247 -37.29 -13.93 -20.03
N LEU A 248 -36.11 -13.37 -19.81
CA LEU A 248 -35.77 -12.00 -20.21
C LEU A 248 -34.47 -11.97 -21.01
N GLU A 249 -34.25 -10.91 -21.77
CA GLU A 249 -33.01 -10.71 -22.52
C GLU A 249 -31.85 -10.41 -21.58
N THR A 250 -30.72 -11.09 -21.79
CA THR A 250 -29.49 -10.86 -21.05
C THR A 250 -28.89 -9.50 -21.48
N PRO A 251 -28.83 -8.49 -20.60
CA PRO A 251 -28.26 -7.20 -20.95
C PRO A 251 -26.76 -7.33 -21.23
N PRO A 252 -26.19 -6.51 -22.14
CA PRO A 252 -24.75 -6.53 -22.38
C PRO A 252 -24.00 -6.16 -21.08
N PRO A 253 -22.82 -6.76 -20.84
CA PRO A 253 -22.02 -6.42 -19.66
C PRO A 253 -21.62 -4.94 -19.68
N ARG A 254 -21.59 -4.31 -18.49
CA ARG A 254 -21.15 -2.92 -18.34
C ARG A 254 -19.66 -2.85 -18.73
N PRO A 255 -19.23 -1.88 -19.57
CA PRO A 255 -17.81 -1.72 -19.86
C PRO A 255 -17.05 -1.45 -18.56
N THR A 256 -16.03 -2.27 -18.29
CA THR A 256 -15.16 -2.11 -17.11
C THR A 256 -14.18 -0.95 -17.35
N LEU A 257 -13.68 -0.33 -16.27
CA LEU A 257 -12.73 0.81 -16.35
C LEU A 257 -11.44 0.51 -17.14
N ASN A 258 -11.17 -0.76 -17.47
CA ASN A 258 -9.99 -1.22 -18.24
C ASN A 258 -10.35 -1.72 -19.66
N SER A 259 -11.55 -1.44 -20.18
CA SER A 259 -11.90 -1.81 -21.54
C SER A 259 -11.51 -0.70 -22.54
N ASN A 260 -10.52 -0.98 -23.39
CA ASN A 260 -10.15 -0.11 -24.51
C ASN A 260 -11.35 0.05 -25.48
N PRO A 261 -11.70 1.27 -25.92
CA PRO A 261 -12.85 1.50 -26.79
C PRO A 261 -12.62 1.16 -28.28
N THR A 262 -11.62 0.34 -28.63
CA THR A 262 -11.15 0.19 -30.03
C THR A 262 -11.40 -1.16 -30.70
N THR A 263 -12.25 -2.04 -30.16
CA THR A 263 -12.68 -3.25 -30.89
C THR A 263 -14.18 -3.47 -30.78
N ALA A 264 -14.96 -2.66 -31.50
CA ALA A 264 -16.32 -3.00 -31.87
C ALA A 264 -16.41 -3.04 -33.41
N ASN A 265 -15.70 -3.99 -34.01
CA ASN A 265 -16.04 -4.43 -35.37
C ASN A 265 -17.22 -5.37 -35.27
N GLY A 266 -18.27 -5.06 -36.03
CA GLY A 266 -19.55 -5.75 -36.03
C GLY A 266 -19.43 -7.26 -36.23
N THR A 267 -19.94 -7.99 -35.26
CA THR A 267 -20.42 -9.36 -35.41
C THR A 267 -21.79 -9.42 -34.75
N GLU A 268 -22.80 -9.87 -35.49
CA GLU A 268 -24.20 -10.00 -35.08
C GLU A 268 -24.33 -10.58 -33.66
N THR A 269 -24.70 -9.74 -32.68
CA THR A 269 -25.02 -10.21 -31.33
C THR A 269 -26.40 -10.84 -31.35
N THR A 270 -26.46 -12.17 -31.39
CA THR A 270 -27.68 -12.90 -31.03
C THR A 270 -28.05 -12.56 -29.58
N THR A 271 -29.21 -11.93 -29.36
CA THR A 271 -29.71 -11.60 -28.02
C THR A 271 -30.06 -12.88 -27.26
N LYS A 272 -29.17 -13.33 -26.37
CA LYS A 272 -29.40 -14.48 -25.48
C LYS A 272 -30.54 -14.14 -24.50
N LYS A 273 -31.51 -15.06 -24.33
CA LYS A 273 -32.55 -14.96 -23.29
C LYS A 273 -32.26 -15.99 -22.20
N GLU A 274 -32.42 -15.59 -20.95
CA GLU A 274 -32.20 -16.43 -19.78
C GLU A 274 -33.34 -16.23 -18.77
N TYR A 275 -33.54 -17.22 -17.91
CA TYR A 275 -34.52 -17.11 -16.84
C TYR A 275 -33.90 -16.39 -15.65
N TYR A 276 -34.54 -15.32 -15.19
CA TYR A 276 -34.16 -14.58 -13.99
C TYR A 276 -35.28 -14.72 -12.97
N ASP A 277 -34.95 -15.09 -11.75
CA ASP A 277 -35.88 -14.89 -10.64
C ASP A 277 -35.88 -13.41 -10.29
N THR A 278 -37.03 -12.76 -10.54
CA THR A 278 -37.15 -11.32 -10.37
C THR A 278 -37.73 -10.93 -9.03
N SER A 279 -37.83 -11.87 -8.08
CA SER A 279 -38.21 -11.60 -6.69
C SER A 279 -37.13 -10.82 -5.93
N ALA A 280 -35.85 -11.07 -6.22
CA ALA A 280 -34.70 -10.37 -5.63
C ALA A 280 -33.46 -10.41 -6.52
N HIS A 281 -32.45 -9.61 -6.17
CA HIS A 281 -31.19 -9.57 -6.92
C HIS A 281 -30.34 -10.83 -6.68
N PHE A 282 -30.31 -11.29 -5.42
CA PHE A 282 -29.54 -12.44 -4.96
C PHE A 282 -30.42 -13.34 -4.10
N LEU A 283 -30.35 -14.65 -4.33
CA LEU A 283 -31.13 -15.64 -3.59
C LEU A 283 -30.19 -16.66 -2.98
N TRP A 284 -30.51 -17.26 -1.83
CA TRP A 284 -29.74 -18.40 -1.33
C TRP A 284 -30.59 -19.64 -1.05
N ILE A 285 -29.91 -20.79 -1.09
CA ILE A 285 -30.43 -22.08 -0.66
C ILE A 285 -30.01 -22.31 0.80
N GLY A 286 -30.98 -22.60 1.67
CA GLY A 286 -30.75 -22.88 3.08
C GLY A 286 -30.08 -24.23 3.35
N ASP A 287 -29.48 -24.37 4.54
CA ASP A 287 -28.77 -25.60 4.95
C ASP A 287 -29.72 -26.82 5.03
N ARG A 288 -31.03 -26.57 5.19
CA ARG A 288 -32.08 -27.61 5.24
C ARG A 288 -32.70 -27.96 3.89
N THR A 289 -32.37 -27.21 2.83
CA THR A 289 -33.01 -27.32 1.50
C THR A 289 -32.01 -27.53 0.37
N ARG A 290 -30.72 -27.67 0.66
CA ARG A 290 -29.65 -27.90 -0.33
C ARG A 290 -29.44 -29.36 -0.76
N GLN A 291 -30.48 -30.20 -0.73
CA GLN A 291 -30.35 -31.58 -1.20
C GLN A 291 -30.10 -31.59 -2.71
N ILE A 292 -29.06 -32.30 -3.16
CA ILE A 292 -28.59 -32.25 -4.56
C ILE A 292 -29.64 -32.70 -5.57
N ASP A 293 -30.48 -33.66 -5.20
CA ASP A 293 -31.60 -34.18 -5.98
C ASP A 293 -32.94 -33.49 -5.65
N GLY A 294 -32.92 -32.47 -4.78
CA GLY A 294 -34.08 -31.78 -4.26
C GLY A 294 -34.60 -30.65 -5.15
N ALA A 295 -35.82 -30.22 -4.86
CA ALA A 295 -36.55 -29.20 -5.60
C ALA A 295 -35.82 -27.84 -5.64
N HIS A 296 -35.24 -27.39 -4.53
CA HIS A 296 -34.54 -26.11 -4.47
C HIS A 296 -33.29 -26.08 -5.36
N VAL A 297 -32.46 -27.13 -5.33
CA VAL A 297 -31.28 -27.20 -6.22
C VAL A 297 -31.71 -27.25 -7.69
N GLU A 298 -32.77 -28.00 -8.02
CA GLU A 298 -33.31 -28.03 -9.39
C GLU A 298 -33.85 -26.67 -9.83
N PHE A 299 -34.56 -25.93 -8.97
CA PHE A 299 -35.02 -24.58 -9.30
C PHE A 299 -33.85 -23.63 -9.55
N PHE A 300 -32.89 -23.59 -8.64
CA PHE A 300 -31.74 -22.70 -8.71
C PHE A 300 -30.78 -23.02 -9.86
N ARG A 301 -30.78 -24.26 -10.37
CA ARG A 301 -29.96 -24.69 -11.50
C ARG A 301 -30.21 -23.90 -12.78
N GLY A 302 -31.43 -23.42 -13.02
CA GLY A 302 -31.78 -22.76 -14.28
C GLY A 302 -32.02 -21.26 -14.20
N ILE A 303 -31.93 -20.64 -13.02
CA ILE A 303 -31.99 -19.18 -12.90
C ILE A 303 -30.61 -18.57 -13.13
N ALA A 304 -30.56 -17.39 -13.75
CA ALA A 304 -29.33 -16.69 -14.10
C ALA A 304 -28.77 -15.83 -12.95
N ASN A 305 -29.56 -15.57 -11.91
CA ASN A 305 -29.18 -14.80 -10.72
C ASN A 305 -27.87 -15.31 -10.08
N PRO A 306 -27.05 -14.44 -9.46
CA PRO A 306 -26.07 -14.92 -8.51
C PRO A 306 -26.79 -15.55 -7.31
N ILE A 307 -26.26 -16.66 -6.80
CA ILE A 307 -26.92 -17.45 -5.74
C ILE A 307 -25.96 -17.80 -4.60
N GLY A 308 -26.52 -17.88 -3.39
CA GLY A 308 -25.84 -18.34 -2.19
C GLY A 308 -26.17 -19.79 -1.85
N ILE A 309 -25.24 -20.50 -1.21
CA ILE A 309 -25.47 -21.83 -0.66
C ILE A 309 -24.99 -21.84 0.79
N LYS A 310 -25.88 -22.12 1.74
CA LYS A 310 -25.51 -22.27 3.15
C LYS A 310 -24.72 -23.57 3.35
N VAL A 311 -23.50 -23.47 3.87
CA VAL A 311 -22.61 -24.60 4.14
C VAL A 311 -22.48 -24.76 5.65
N GLY A 312 -23.25 -25.70 6.21
CA GLY A 312 -23.22 -26.05 7.63
C GLY A 312 -22.26 -27.22 7.97
N PRO A 313 -22.13 -27.57 9.27
CA PRO A 313 -21.27 -28.66 9.73
C PRO A 313 -21.57 -30.05 9.16
N THR A 314 -22.77 -30.23 8.62
CA THR A 314 -23.25 -31.51 8.05
C THR A 314 -23.03 -31.59 6.54
N THR A 315 -22.28 -30.65 5.94
CA THR A 315 -21.96 -30.68 4.51
C THR A 315 -20.71 -31.53 4.29
N PRO A 316 -20.78 -32.65 3.54
CA PRO A 316 -19.59 -33.32 3.05
C PRO A 316 -18.91 -32.50 1.94
N THR A 317 -17.59 -32.63 1.78
CA THR A 317 -16.83 -31.95 0.72
C THR A 317 -17.24 -32.42 -0.69
N ASP A 318 -17.58 -33.69 -0.84
CA ASP A 318 -17.99 -34.27 -2.13
C ASP A 318 -19.34 -33.71 -2.59
N ASP A 319 -20.29 -33.58 -1.65
CA ASP A 319 -21.58 -32.94 -1.90
C ASP A 319 -21.43 -31.48 -2.30
N LEU A 320 -20.49 -30.75 -1.68
CA LEU A 320 -20.21 -29.35 -2.03
C LEU A 320 -19.77 -29.22 -3.49
N LEU A 321 -18.83 -30.06 -3.96
CA LEU A 321 -18.39 -30.05 -5.36
C LEU A 321 -19.50 -30.48 -6.31
N ALA A 322 -20.32 -31.46 -5.93
CA ALA A 322 -21.44 -31.90 -6.75
C ALA A 322 -22.53 -30.80 -6.87
N LEU A 323 -22.76 -30.02 -5.82
CA LEU A 323 -23.61 -28.83 -5.86
C LEU A 323 -23.04 -27.76 -6.79
N LEU A 324 -21.73 -27.49 -6.74
CA LEU A 324 -21.08 -26.52 -7.64
C LEU A 324 -21.20 -26.94 -9.11
N ARG A 325 -20.95 -28.22 -9.42
CA ARG A 325 -21.11 -28.80 -10.77
C ARG A 325 -22.54 -28.70 -11.30
N THR A 326 -23.51 -28.80 -10.40
CA THR A 326 -24.94 -28.70 -10.76
C THR A 326 -25.35 -27.25 -11.01
N LEU A 327 -24.94 -26.34 -10.12
CA LEU A 327 -25.45 -24.96 -10.08
C LEU A 327 -24.60 -23.94 -10.86
N ASN A 328 -23.35 -24.27 -11.14
CA ASN A 328 -22.42 -23.45 -11.91
C ASN A 328 -21.53 -24.31 -12.81
N PRO A 329 -22.12 -25.05 -13.78
CA PRO A 329 -21.36 -25.95 -14.64
C PRO A 329 -20.29 -25.24 -15.47
N ASP A 330 -20.50 -23.97 -15.80
CA ASP A 330 -19.58 -23.16 -16.62
C ASP A 330 -18.48 -22.46 -15.79
N CYS A 331 -18.43 -22.70 -14.48
CA CYS A 331 -17.49 -22.05 -13.57
C CYS A 331 -17.48 -20.51 -13.68
N GLU A 332 -18.66 -19.90 -13.85
CA GLU A 332 -18.84 -18.45 -13.95
C GLU A 332 -18.46 -17.77 -12.62
N PRO A 333 -17.41 -16.93 -12.56
CA PRO A 333 -17.04 -16.24 -11.33
C PRO A 333 -18.12 -15.27 -10.86
N GLY A 334 -18.39 -15.27 -9.55
CA GLY A 334 -19.45 -14.44 -8.95
C GLY A 334 -20.87 -15.01 -9.08
N LYS A 335 -21.04 -16.16 -9.75
CA LYS A 335 -22.33 -16.89 -9.81
C LYS A 335 -22.70 -17.53 -8.48
N ILE A 336 -21.74 -18.14 -7.79
CA ILE A 336 -21.95 -18.86 -6.53
C ILE A 336 -21.25 -18.17 -5.37
N THR A 337 -21.98 -18.01 -4.28
CA THR A 337 -21.45 -17.63 -2.96
C THR A 337 -21.62 -18.79 -1.98
N LEU A 338 -20.55 -19.25 -1.37
CA LEU A 338 -20.56 -20.26 -0.31
C LEU A 338 -20.65 -19.57 1.05
N ILE A 339 -21.80 -19.74 1.72
CA ILE A 339 -22.14 -19.06 2.97
C ILE A 339 -21.88 -20.03 4.14
N THR A 340 -20.68 -19.99 4.70
CA THR A 340 -20.22 -20.95 5.71
C THR A 340 -20.72 -20.57 7.10
N ARG A 341 -21.31 -21.53 7.83
CA ARG A 341 -21.90 -21.34 9.15
C ARG A 341 -21.64 -22.54 10.08
N TYR A 342 -20.43 -22.66 10.61
CA TYR A 342 -20.03 -23.87 11.33
C TYR A 342 -20.29 -23.80 12.84
N GLY A 343 -20.28 -22.59 13.40
CA GLY A 343 -20.16 -22.36 14.83
C GLY A 343 -18.70 -22.24 15.26
N ALA A 344 -18.43 -21.40 16.26
CA ALA A 344 -17.08 -21.10 16.77
C ALA A 344 -16.30 -22.36 17.16
N SER A 345 -16.99 -23.35 17.74
CA SER A 345 -16.37 -24.61 18.18
C SER A 345 -15.96 -25.55 17.04
N LYS A 346 -16.46 -25.35 15.80
CA LYS A 346 -16.29 -26.30 14.69
C LYS A 346 -15.60 -25.71 13.46
N VAL A 347 -15.58 -24.38 13.31
CA VAL A 347 -15.03 -23.70 12.12
C VAL A 347 -13.59 -24.12 11.82
N ARG A 348 -12.75 -24.25 12.86
CA ARG A 348 -11.33 -24.62 12.73
C ARG A 348 -11.11 -26.02 12.15
N GLU A 349 -12.02 -26.94 12.43
CA GLU A 349 -11.96 -28.32 11.97
C GLU A 349 -12.49 -28.44 10.52
N LEU A 350 -13.62 -27.79 10.23
CA LEU A 350 -14.41 -28.09 9.03
C LEU A 350 -14.09 -27.18 7.83
N LEU A 351 -13.84 -25.88 8.05
CA LEU A 351 -13.62 -24.93 6.95
C LEU A 351 -12.38 -25.26 6.09
N PRO A 352 -11.23 -25.68 6.65
CA PRO A 352 -10.03 -25.95 5.84
C PRO A 352 -10.25 -27.03 4.78
N ALA A 353 -11.03 -28.08 5.09
CA ALA A 353 -11.32 -29.16 4.15
C ALA A 353 -12.18 -28.68 2.99
N HIS A 354 -13.21 -27.86 3.26
CA HIS A 354 -14.06 -27.27 2.23
C HIS A 354 -13.29 -26.31 1.33
N ILE A 355 -12.40 -25.47 1.89
CA ILE A 355 -11.56 -24.57 1.08
C ILE A 355 -10.69 -25.37 0.12
N ARG A 356 -9.98 -26.40 0.60
CA ARG A 356 -9.13 -27.24 -0.26
C ARG A 356 -9.93 -27.94 -1.34
N ALA A 357 -11.08 -28.53 -0.98
CA ALA A 357 -11.95 -29.20 -1.95
C ALA A 357 -12.31 -28.30 -3.15
N VAL A 358 -12.64 -27.03 -2.89
CA VAL A 358 -12.99 -26.07 -3.94
C VAL A 358 -11.75 -25.54 -4.67
N GLU A 359 -10.70 -25.11 -3.95
CA GLU A 359 -9.51 -24.48 -4.54
C GLU A 359 -8.60 -25.45 -5.31
N ASP A 360 -8.72 -26.76 -5.05
CA ASP A 360 -8.03 -27.83 -5.78
C ASP A 360 -8.88 -28.41 -6.93
N SER A 361 -10.09 -27.87 -7.16
CA SER A 361 -11.00 -28.26 -8.23
C SER A 361 -11.04 -27.24 -9.38
N GLU A 362 -11.90 -27.48 -10.37
CA GLU A 362 -12.20 -26.54 -11.46
C GLU A 362 -12.78 -25.19 -10.97
N TYR A 363 -13.24 -25.11 -9.72
CA TYR A 363 -13.84 -23.92 -9.11
C TYR A 363 -12.86 -22.98 -8.40
N ARG A 364 -11.55 -23.19 -8.56
CA ARG A 364 -10.52 -22.32 -7.99
C ARG A 364 -10.78 -20.84 -8.34
N ARG A 365 -10.89 -19.97 -7.31
CA ARG A 365 -11.21 -18.54 -7.45
C ARG A 365 -12.51 -18.22 -8.24
N CYS A 366 -13.43 -19.17 -8.33
CA CYS A 366 -14.72 -18.99 -8.99
C CYS A 366 -15.82 -18.53 -8.00
N VAL A 367 -15.76 -19.02 -6.77
CA VAL A 367 -16.80 -18.78 -5.75
C VAL A 367 -16.46 -17.60 -4.84
N VAL A 368 -17.49 -16.93 -4.32
CA VAL A 368 -17.34 -16.02 -3.19
C VAL A 368 -17.42 -16.82 -1.89
N TRP A 369 -16.41 -16.69 -1.03
CA TRP A 369 -16.48 -17.21 0.34
C TRP A 369 -17.11 -16.18 1.27
N GLN A 370 -18.18 -16.54 1.97
CA GLN A 370 -18.91 -15.64 2.88
C GLN A 370 -19.11 -16.31 4.24
N CYS A 371 -18.81 -15.59 5.32
CA CYS A 371 -18.97 -16.09 6.68
C CYS A 371 -20.34 -15.68 7.25
N ASP A 372 -21.11 -16.65 7.72
CA ASP A 372 -22.30 -16.47 8.55
C ASP A 372 -22.00 -16.95 9.97
N PRO A 373 -21.47 -16.05 10.83
CA PRO A 373 -21.11 -16.38 12.20
C PRO A 373 -22.31 -16.41 13.15
N MET A 374 -23.54 -16.32 12.63
CA MET A 374 -24.75 -16.16 13.44
C MET A 374 -25.42 -17.52 13.67
N HIS A 375 -25.79 -18.20 12.59
CA HIS A 375 -26.58 -19.43 12.65
C HIS A 375 -25.81 -20.61 13.27
N GLY A 376 -24.48 -20.54 13.30
CA GLY A 376 -23.57 -21.48 13.99
C GLY A 376 -23.69 -21.49 15.51
N ASN A 377 -24.06 -20.35 16.09
CA ASN A 377 -23.81 -20.02 17.50
C ASN A 377 -25.08 -19.71 18.31
N THR A 378 -26.26 -20.15 17.83
CA THR A 378 -27.52 -20.00 18.57
C THR A 378 -27.57 -20.95 19.76
N VAL A 379 -27.91 -20.42 20.94
CA VAL A 379 -28.14 -21.14 22.19
C VAL A 379 -29.49 -20.77 22.78
N SER A 380 -29.99 -21.53 23.76
CA SER A 380 -31.19 -21.19 24.54
C SER A 380 -30.82 -20.91 26.00
N THR A 381 -31.40 -19.88 26.60
CA THR A 381 -31.24 -19.54 28.03
C THR A 381 -31.98 -20.54 28.92
N GLY A 382 -31.76 -20.46 30.24
CA GLY A 382 -32.51 -21.26 31.21
C GLY A 382 -34.04 -21.06 31.14
N GLY A 383 -34.48 -19.89 30.68
CA GLY A 383 -35.89 -19.54 30.44
C GLY A 383 -36.42 -19.89 29.04
N GLY A 384 -35.63 -20.57 28.19
CA GLY A 384 -36.07 -21.02 26.86
C GLY A 384 -35.99 -19.96 25.76
N ILE A 385 -35.53 -18.75 26.05
CA ILE A 385 -35.32 -17.68 25.05
C ILE A 385 -34.09 -18.02 24.21
N LYS A 386 -34.21 -17.92 22.89
CA LYS A 386 -33.06 -18.09 21.99
C LYS A 386 -32.19 -16.85 22.03
N THR A 387 -30.89 -17.05 22.16
CA THR A 387 -29.92 -15.95 22.09
C THR A 387 -28.64 -16.44 21.39
N ARG A 388 -27.70 -15.53 21.14
CA ARG A 388 -26.36 -15.81 20.64
C ARG A 388 -25.37 -15.07 21.52
N ARG A 389 -24.25 -15.70 21.88
CA ARG A 389 -23.17 -15.01 22.58
C ARG A 389 -22.34 -14.26 21.55
N PHE A 390 -22.23 -12.95 21.69
CA PHE A 390 -21.43 -12.12 20.79
C PHE A 390 -19.98 -12.60 20.69
N ARG A 391 -19.42 -13.12 21.79
CA ARG A 391 -18.10 -13.75 21.81
C ARG A 391 -17.97 -14.88 20.78
N ASP A 392 -18.96 -15.76 20.69
CA ASP A 392 -18.91 -16.92 19.78
C ASP A 392 -19.05 -16.46 18.32
N ILE A 393 -19.90 -15.46 18.06
CA ILE A 393 -20.03 -14.81 16.75
C ILE A 393 -18.68 -14.20 16.34
N PHE A 394 -18.05 -13.44 17.25
CA PHE A 394 -16.76 -12.80 17.04
C PHE A 394 -15.65 -13.84 16.79
N GLU A 395 -15.62 -14.91 17.59
CA GLU A 395 -14.62 -15.98 17.49
C GLU A 395 -14.75 -16.77 16.18
N GLU A 396 -15.96 -17.11 15.73
CA GLU A 396 -16.15 -17.78 14.44
C GLU A 396 -15.66 -16.92 13.27
N LEU A 397 -15.97 -15.61 13.28
CA LEU A 397 -15.52 -14.69 12.23
C LEU A 397 -14.00 -14.51 12.26
N GLN A 398 -13.42 -14.32 13.45
CA GLN A 398 -11.97 -14.19 13.63
C GLN A 398 -11.22 -15.44 13.15
N GLU A 399 -11.70 -16.63 13.51
CA GLU A 399 -11.11 -17.89 13.06
C GLU A 399 -11.29 -18.10 11.56
N THR A 400 -12.45 -17.75 10.99
CA THR A 400 -12.68 -17.83 9.54
C THR A 400 -11.65 -16.99 8.76
N LEU A 401 -11.45 -15.73 9.17
CA LEU A 401 -10.44 -14.85 8.59
C LEU A 401 -9.03 -15.45 8.68
N ARG A 402 -8.68 -16.03 9.83
CA ARG A 402 -7.39 -16.71 10.06
C ARG A 402 -7.22 -17.93 9.16
N ILE A 403 -8.24 -18.78 9.05
CA ILE A 403 -8.22 -20.01 8.26
C ILE A 403 -8.07 -19.71 6.78
N HIS A 404 -8.79 -18.73 6.24
CA HIS A 404 -8.61 -18.30 4.86
C HIS A 404 -7.16 -17.87 4.57
N LYS A 405 -6.56 -17.05 5.45
CA LYS A 405 -5.14 -16.66 5.35
C LYS A 405 -4.21 -17.89 5.36
N GLU A 406 -4.44 -18.85 6.25
CA GLU A 406 -3.65 -20.09 6.34
C GLU A 406 -3.80 -21.00 5.11
N GLN A 407 -5.00 -21.08 4.53
CA GLN A 407 -5.29 -21.88 3.32
C GLN A 407 -4.94 -21.13 2.02
N LYS A 408 -4.35 -19.92 2.10
CA LYS A 408 -4.03 -19.07 0.93
C LYS A 408 -5.25 -18.73 0.05
N SER A 409 -6.43 -18.72 0.65
CA SER A 409 -7.64 -18.12 0.10
C SER A 409 -7.93 -16.82 0.86
N TYR A 410 -9.07 -16.20 0.62
CA TYR A 410 -9.48 -15.02 1.37
C TYR A 410 -10.98 -15.07 1.61
N LEU A 411 -11.41 -14.48 2.73
CA LEU A 411 -12.82 -14.27 3.01
C LEU A 411 -13.33 -13.15 2.09
N GLY A 412 -14.34 -13.45 1.29
CA GLY A 412 -14.95 -12.50 0.36
C GLY A 412 -16.05 -11.65 0.99
N GLY A 413 -16.67 -12.09 2.10
CA GLY A 413 -17.72 -11.30 2.75
C GLY A 413 -18.25 -11.87 4.06
N VAL A 414 -19.24 -11.17 4.62
CA VAL A 414 -20.02 -11.61 5.79
C VAL A 414 -21.52 -11.59 5.51
N HIS A 415 -22.25 -12.46 6.21
CA HIS A 415 -23.70 -12.59 6.18
C HIS A 415 -24.22 -12.48 7.62
N LEU A 416 -24.86 -11.36 7.94
CA LEU A 416 -25.25 -11.03 9.31
C LEU A 416 -26.76 -10.87 9.45
N GLU A 417 -27.27 -11.19 10.64
CA GLU A 417 -28.62 -10.83 11.06
C GLU A 417 -28.52 -9.66 12.02
N LEU A 418 -29.02 -8.51 11.62
CA LEU A 418 -28.82 -7.23 12.31
C LEU A 418 -30.02 -6.31 12.17
N THR A 419 -30.17 -5.39 13.12
CA THR A 419 -31.11 -4.27 13.06
C THR A 419 -30.43 -2.99 13.56
N GLY A 420 -30.86 -1.84 13.02
CA GLY A 420 -30.43 -0.52 13.51
C GLY A 420 -31.06 -0.12 14.84
N ASP A 421 -32.00 -0.92 15.36
CA ASP A 421 -32.68 -0.68 16.62
C ASP A 421 -31.82 -1.13 17.81
N ALA A 422 -32.02 -0.49 18.97
CA ALA A 422 -31.31 -0.80 20.22
C ALA A 422 -31.89 -2.05 20.93
N VAL A 423 -31.90 -3.18 20.23
CA VAL A 423 -32.44 -4.46 20.73
C VAL A 423 -31.47 -5.17 21.68
N THR A 424 -32.03 -5.98 22.57
CA THR A 424 -31.31 -6.84 23.52
C THR A 424 -31.52 -8.31 23.16
N GLU A 425 -31.00 -8.72 22.00
CA GLU A 425 -31.24 -10.06 21.45
C GLU A 425 -30.01 -10.99 21.56
N CYS A 426 -28.80 -10.46 21.36
CA CYS A 426 -27.54 -11.20 21.53
C CYS A 426 -26.83 -10.78 22.83
N LEU A 427 -26.32 -11.75 23.59
CA LEU A 427 -25.57 -11.54 24.83
C LEU A 427 -24.17 -10.97 24.57
N GLY A 428 -23.65 -10.18 25.52
CA GLY A 428 -22.30 -9.64 25.50
C GLY A 428 -22.16 -8.39 24.63
N GLY A 429 -21.07 -8.31 23.86
CA GLY A 429 -20.60 -7.06 23.24
C GLY A 429 -20.08 -6.09 24.30
N SER A 430 -19.68 -4.89 23.89
CA SER A 430 -19.15 -3.89 24.83
C SER A 430 -20.20 -3.29 25.78
N GLU A 431 -21.49 -3.61 25.64
CA GLU A 431 -22.53 -3.28 26.64
C GLU A 431 -22.59 -4.29 27.78
N GLY A 432 -22.00 -5.48 27.58
CA GLY A 432 -22.01 -6.53 28.60
C GLY A 432 -23.39 -7.13 28.83
N LEU A 433 -24.27 -7.18 27.81
CA LEU A 433 -25.63 -7.70 27.94
C LEU A 433 -25.63 -9.12 28.50
N ASP A 434 -26.41 -9.34 29.56
CA ASP A 434 -26.60 -10.65 30.16
C ASP A 434 -28.00 -11.23 29.86
N GLU A 435 -28.32 -12.39 30.47
CA GLU A 435 -29.59 -13.06 30.21
C GLU A 435 -30.80 -12.29 30.76
N ASP A 436 -30.63 -11.49 31.81
CA ASP A 436 -31.70 -10.70 32.42
C ASP A 436 -32.07 -9.50 31.53
N ASP A 437 -31.06 -8.92 30.87
CA ASP A 437 -31.22 -7.82 29.92
C ASP A 437 -32.04 -8.20 28.68
N LEU A 438 -32.12 -9.48 28.30
CA LEU A 438 -32.86 -9.90 27.11
C LEU A 438 -34.31 -9.42 27.17
N SER A 439 -34.93 -9.45 28.35
CA SER A 439 -36.33 -9.05 28.54
C SER A 439 -36.60 -7.55 28.29
N ALA A 440 -35.57 -6.71 28.23
CA ALA A 440 -35.72 -5.26 28.11
C ALA A 440 -36.20 -4.83 26.71
N ASN A 441 -35.68 -5.45 25.64
CA ASN A 441 -36.01 -5.09 24.26
C ASN A 441 -35.74 -6.22 23.23
N TYR A 442 -36.27 -7.42 23.47
CA TYR A 442 -36.21 -8.55 22.53
C TYR A 442 -37.39 -8.49 21.54
N THR A 443 -37.12 -8.13 20.27
CA THR A 443 -38.19 -7.87 19.28
C THR A 443 -38.21 -8.85 18.11
N SER A 444 -37.18 -9.69 17.97
CA SER A 444 -37.17 -10.73 16.93
C SER A 444 -38.13 -11.87 17.27
N PHE A 445 -39.01 -12.17 16.32
CA PHE A 445 -39.91 -13.33 16.37
C PHE A 445 -39.23 -14.65 15.97
N CYS A 446 -37.92 -14.60 15.80
CA CYS A 446 -37.18 -15.49 14.94
C CYS A 446 -35.88 -15.90 15.63
N ASP A 447 -34.73 -15.62 15.00
CA ASP A 447 -33.43 -15.74 15.67
C ASP A 447 -32.95 -14.34 16.14
N PRO A 448 -32.14 -14.29 17.22
CA PRO A 448 -31.62 -13.04 17.80
C PRO A 448 -30.67 -12.31 16.85
N ARG A 449 -30.89 -11.01 16.62
CA ARG A 449 -30.11 -10.13 15.75
C ARG A 449 -29.03 -9.38 16.54
N LEU A 450 -28.00 -8.94 15.83
CA LEU A 450 -27.07 -7.93 16.35
C LEU A 450 -27.76 -6.57 16.37
N ASN A 451 -27.57 -5.81 17.45
CA ASN A 451 -27.94 -4.39 17.47
C ASN A 451 -26.87 -3.53 16.74
N GLU A 452 -27.15 -2.23 16.57
CA GLU A 452 -26.28 -1.26 15.89
C GLU A 452 -24.81 -1.36 16.39
N LYS A 453 -24.63 -1.44 17.71
CA LYS A 453 -23.32 -1.46 18.35
C LYS A 453 -22.54 -2.74 18.06
N GLN A 454 -23.16 -3.89 18.31
CA GLN A 454 -22.54 -5.20 18.08
C GLN A 454 -22.19 -5.40 16.61
N ALA A 455 -23.05 -4.93 15.69
CA ALA A 455 -22.78 -4.96 14.26
C ALA A 455 -21.54 -4.11 13.88
N LEU A 456 -21.41 -2.90 14.43
CA LEU A 456 -20.24 -2.05 14.21
C LEU A 456 -18.96 -2.65 14.81
N GLU A 457 -19.02 -3.29 15.97
CA GLU A 457 -17.87 -4.00 16.55
C GLU A 457 -17.34 -5.10 15.61
N LEU A 458 -18.23 -5.85 14.94
CA LEU A 458 -17.81 -6.83 13.92
C LEU A 458 -17.24 -6.16 12.67
N ALA A 459 -17.80 -5.03 12.23
CA ALA A 459 -17.23 -4.26 11.12
C ALA A 459 -15.79 -3.80 11.45
N PHE A 460 -15.55 -3.34 12.68
CA PHE A 460 -14.21 -2.99 13.15
C PHE A 460 -13.27 -4.19 13.25
N LEU A 461 -13.75 -5.37 13.66
CA LEU A 461 -12.93 -6.60 13.62
C LEU A 461 -12.45 -6.91 12.20
N ILE A 462 -13.34 -6.82 11.21
CA ILE A 462 -12.98 -7.07 9.80
C ILE A 462 -12.04 -5.98 9.29
N ALA A 463 -12.37 -4.72 9.54
CA ALA A 463 -11.53 -3.57 9.22
C ALA A 463 -10.13 -3.72 9.82
N ASP A 464 -10.04 -4.07 11.10
CA ASP A 464 -8.80 -4.32 11.81
C ASP A 464 -8.09 -5.56 11.26
N HIS A 465 -8.77 -6.61 10.81
CA HIS A 465 -8.10 -7.74 10.16
C HIS A 465 -7.44 -7.35 8.83
N TYR A 466 -8.02 -6.44 8.05
CA TYR A 466 -7.42 -5.97 6.80
C TYR A 466 -6.46 -4.79 6.98
N ARG A 467 -6.63 -3.96 8.03
CA ARG A 467 -5.65 -2.96 8.50
C ARG A 467 -4.46 -3.59 9.17
N MET A 468 -4.71 -4.64 9.96
CA MET A 468 -3.79 -5.74 10.22
C MET A 468 -3.70 -6.64 8.98
N ARG A 469 -3.50 -6.04 7.79
CA ARG A 469 -2.18 -6.21 7.20
C ARG A 469 -1.20 -5.79 8.28
N PRO A 470 -0.66 -6.73 9.05
CA PRO A 470 0.65 -6.46 9.57
C PRO A 470 1.43 -5.88 8.38
N VAL A 471 2.12 -4.80 8.68
CA VAL A 471 3.56 -4.85 8.59
C VAL A 471 4.05 -6.27 9.00
N ASP A 472 3.69 -7.31 8.22
CA ASP A 472 4.18 -8.68 8.35
C ASP A 472 5.50 -8.55 7.61
N ALA A 473 6.44 -8.03 8.38
CA ALA A 473 7.77 -8.56 8.46
C ALA A 473 8.50 -8.62 7.08
N PHE A 474 9.42 -7.69 6.83
CA PHE A 474 10.82 -8.04 7.13
C PHE A 474 10.89 -9.18 8.15
N PRO A 475 11.26 -10.41 7.77
CA PRO A 475 11.20 -11.55 8.66
C PRO A 475 11.75 -11.21 10.05
N GLN A 476 10.88 -10.97 11.02
CA GLN A 476 11.26 -11.16 12.41
C GLN A 476 11.24 -12.66 12.57
N SER A 477 12.43 -13.23 12.68
CA SER A 477 12.62 -14.60 13.13
C SER A 477 11.70 -14.88 14.31
N ARG A 478 10.75 -15.81 14.18
CA ARG A 478 10.10 -16.44 15.33
C ARG A 478 11.18 -17.18 16.12
N THR A 479 11.71 -16.54 17.15
CA THR A 479 12.28 -17.26 18.27
C THR A 479 11.15 -17.82 19.14
N SER A 480 11.09 -19.15 19.19
CA SER A 480 10.18 -20.05 19.94
C SER A 480 8.89 -20.46 19.19
N ALA A 481 8.57 -21.73 18.92
CA ALA A 481 9.20 -23.00 19.24
C ALA A 481 9.02 -23.98 18.07
N ILE A 482 10.12 -24.34 17.40
CA ILE A 482 10.31 -25.66 16.82
C ILE A 482 11.44 -26.29 17.63
N ARG A 483 11.06 -27.17 18.56
CA ARG A 483 11.95 -28.21 19.05
C ARG A 483 12.11 -29.21 17.90
N GLY A 484 13.35 -29.46 17.48
CA GLY A 484 13.68 -30.62 16.64
C GLY A 484 14.35 -30.33 15.32
N ALA A 485 15.58 -29.79 15.35
CA ALA A 485 16.74 -30.29 14.59
C ALA A 485 17.94 -29.38 14.94
N GLY A 486 18.99 -29.99 15.50
CA GLY A 486 19.94 -29.33 16.38
C GLY A 486 20.89 -28.32 15.74
N LEU A 487 21.13 -27.24 16.48
CA LEU A 487 22.42 -26.56 16.67
C LEU A 487 22.37 -25.87 18.06
N PRO A 488 23.43 -25.92 18.88
CA PRO A 488 23.31 -25.72 20.33
C PRO A 488 23.09 -24.26 20.73
N ARG A 489 22.12 -24.03 21.61
CA ARG A 489 21.90 -22.77 22.32
C ARG A 489 22.98 -22.61 23.40
N GLY A 490 23.81 -21.58 23.27
CA GLY A 490 24.62 -21.03 24.34
C GLY A 490 24.36 -19.53 24.42
N ALA A 491 24.15 -19.03 25.65
CA ALA A 491 24.20 -17.60 25.93
C ALA A 491 25.57 -17.04 25.50
N GLY A 492 25.61 -15.89 24.83
CA GLY A 492 26.88 -15.22 24.54
C GLY A 492 26.76 -14.11 23.51
N TRP A 493 27.33 -12.95 23.86
CA TRP A 493 28.12 -12.01 23.03
C TRP A 493 27.83 -11.98 21.52
N ALA A 494 27.57 -10.78 20.97
CA ALA A 494 27.50 -10.44 19.53
C ALA A 494 28.07 -11.55 18.63
N SER A 495 27.22 -12.45 18.13
CA SER A 495 27.72 -13.63 17.42
C SER A 495 28.32 -13.17 16.09
N PRO A 496 29.64 -13.37 15.82
CA PRO A 496 30.24 -13.01 14.54
C PRO A 496 29.69 -13.83 13.36
N ARG A 497 28.78 -14.78 13.61
CA ARG A 497 28.33 -15.80 12.66
C ARG A 497 27.53 -15.22 11.48
N PRO A 498 26.50 -14.36 11.66
CA PRO A 498 25.72 -13.84 10.52
C PRO A 498 26.56 -12.91 9.64
N VAL A 499 27.38 -12.05 10.24
CA VAL A 499 28.31 -11.15 9.54
C VAL A 499 29.32 -11.96 8.72
N LYS A 500 30.06 -12.88 9.34
CA LYS A 500 31.03 -13.73 8.65
C LYS A 500 30.38 -14.58 7.56
N PHE A 501 29.19 -15.13 7.83
CA PHE A 501 28.42 -15.88 6.83
C PHE A 501 28.17 -15.04 5.58
N LYS A 502 27.67 -13.81 5.75
CA LYS A 502 27.33 -12.94 4.62
C LYS A 502 28.56 -12.46 3.84
N GLN A 503 29.63 -12.14 4.55
CA GLN A 503 30.92 -11.78 3.93
C GLN A 503 31.51 -12.96 3.14
N SER A 504 31.44 -14.18 3.67
CA SER A 504 31.86 -15.39 2.97
C SER A 504 30.98 -15.67 1.75
N GLU A 505 29.65 -15.52 1.85
CA GLU A 505 28.74 -15.69 0.71
C GLU A 505 29.08 -14.71 -0.43
N ARG A 506 29.33 -13.43 -0.10
CA ARG A 506 29.78 -12.43 -1.09
C ARG A 506 31.10 -12.83 -1.73
N ALA A 507 32.11 -13.20 -0.93
CA ALA A 507 33.41 -13.62 -1.43
C ALA A 507 33.32 -14.85 -2.34
N ASP A 508 32.47 -15.82 -1.98
CA ASP A 508 32.23 -17.03 -2.77
C ASP A 508 31.58 -16.73 -4.11
N ARG A 509 30.58 -15.84 -4.14
CA ARG A 509 29.94 -15.42 -5.39
C ARG A 509 30.90 -14.69 -6.31
N ILE A 510 31.73 -13.78 -5.77
CA ILE A 510 32.78 -13.10 -6.55
C ILE A 510 33.76 -14.10 -7.15
N ARG A 511 34.24 -15.05 -6.34
CA ARG A 511 35.22 -16.06 -6.76
C ARG A 511 34.70 -16.97 -7.88
N ARG A 512 33.38 -17.25 -7.92
CA ARG A 512 32.77 -18.08 -8.96
C ARG A 512 32.64 -17.39 -10.32
N LEU A 513 32.72 -16.06 -10.37
CA LEU A 513 32.61 -15.27 -11.60
C LEU A 513 33.94 -15.26 -12.39
N THR A 514 34.52 -16.43 -12.67
CA THR A 514 35.86 -16.56 -13.31
C THR A 514 35.98 -15.80 -14.63
N ALA A 515 34.91 -15.73 -15.43
CA ALA A 515 34.86 -14.99 -16.69
C ALA A 515 34.96 -13.44 -16.53
N TYR A 516 34.77 -12.92 -15.32
CA TYR A 516 34.71 -11.48 -15.02
C TYR A 516 35.98 -10.94 -14.36
N HIS A 517 36.99 -11.78 -14.10
CA HIS A 517 38.27 -11.37 -13.50
C HIS A 517 39.35 -10.99 -14.53
N GLY A 518 39.05 -11.11 -15.83
CA GLY A 518 39.98 -10.77 -16.90
C GLY A 518 40.15 -9.26 -17.13
N PRO A 519 41.19 -8.84 -17.87
CA PRO A 519 41.37 -7.45 -18.26
C PRO A 519 40.23 -6.94 -19.16
N PHE A 520 40.13 -5.62 -19.30
CA PHE A 520 39.23 -5.02 -20.27
C PHE A 520 39.77 -5.27 -21.68
N SER A 521 38.90 -5.79 -22.54
CA SER A 521 39.14 -5.96 -23.97
C SER A 521 38.88 -4.66 -24.72
N SER A 522 39.26 -4.56 -25.99
CA SER A 522 38.91 -3.40 -26.82
C SER A 522 37.39 -3.20 -26.94
N GLN A 523 36.61 -4.27 -26.94
CA GLN A 523 35.15 -4.20 -26.92
C GLN A 523 34.62 -3.64 -25.60
N ASP A 524 35.23 -4.01 -24.46
CA ASP A 524 34.85 -3.45 -23.15
C ASP A 524 35.03 -1.93 -23.14
N HIS A 525 36.14 -1.40 -23.66
CA HIS A 525 36.37 0.04 -23.76
C HIS A 525 35.32 0.73 -24.64
N GLN A 526 35.02 0.15 -25.82
CA GLN A 526 33.97 0.66 -26.70
C GLN A 526 32.59 0.71 -26.02
N ILE A 527 32.27 -0.25 -25.15
CA ILE A 527 31.02 -0.26 -24.39
C ILE A 527 31.02 0.82 -23.30
N LEU A 528 32.14 1.00 -22.60
CA LEU A 528 32.26 1.98 -21.51
C LEU A 528 32.21 3.43 -22.01
N ASP A 529 32.77 3.68 -23.19
CA ASP A 529 32.85 5.01 -23.80
C ASP A 529 31.54 5.46 -24.45
N LYS A 530 30.63 4.54 -24.78
CA LYS A 530 29.35 4.85 -25.43
C LYS A 530 28.29 5.34 -24.43
N PRO A 531 27.47 6.35 -24.80
CA PRO A 531 26.27 6.73 -24.06
C PRO A 531 25.26 5.58 -23.96
N ILE A 532 24.52 5.46 -22.85
CA ILE A 532 23.56 4.35 -22.68
C ILE A 532 22.47 4.32 -23.76
N GLY A 533 22.06 5.48 -24.27
CA GLY A 533 21.05 5.55 -25.33
C GLY A 533 21.52 4.88 -26.63
N GLU A 534 22.82 4.97 -26.94
CA GLU A 534 23.41 4.25 -28.09
C GLU A 534 23.54 2.76 -27.81
N LEU A 535 23.93 2.36 -26.59
CA LEU A 535 23.98 0.95 -26.20
C LEU A 535 22.61 0.26 -26.30
N VAL A 536 21.53 0.93 -25.85
CA VAL A 536 20.16 0.43 -26.02
C VAL A 536 19.80 0.26 -27.49
N GLN A 537 20.16 1.23 -28.34
CA GLN A 537 19.92 1.13 -29.79
C GLN A 537 20.71 -0.03 -30.42
N ASP A 538 21.96 -0.24 -30.01
CA ASP A 538 22.78 -1.36 -30.50
C ASP A 538 22.18 -2.71 -30.09
N VAL A 539 21.59 -2.82 -28.90
CA VAL A 539 20.84 -4.00 -28.46
C VAL A 539 19.59 -4.21 -29.31
N HIS A 540 18.77 -3.16 -29.52
CA HIS A 540 17.56 -3.25 -30.34
C HIS A 540 17.87 -3.61 -31.80
N LYS A 541 19.00 -3.12 -32.34
CA LYS A 541 19.48 -3.45 -33.70
C LYS A 541 20.26 -4.76 -33.75
N THR A 542 20.41 -5.47 -32.64
CA THR A 542 21.18 -6.74 -32.52
C THR A 542 22.66 -6.62 -32.89
N VAL A 543 23.21 -5.40 -32.89
CA VAL A 543 24.64 -5.12 -33.11
C VAL A 543 25.46 -5.56 -31.90
N LEU A 544 24.92 -5.36 -30.70
CA LEU A 544 25.55 -5.73 -29.44
C LEU A 544 24.61 -6.62 -28.62
N LYS A 545 25.14 -7.67 -27.98
CA LYS A 545 24.33 -8.55 -27.13
C LYS A 545 24.26 -7.99 -25.70
N PRO A 546 23.09 -8.03 -25.03
CA PRO A 546 22.96 -7.62 -23.63
C PRO A 546 23.97 -8.28 -22.69
N ILE A 547 24.32 -9.54 -22.95
CA ILE A 547 25.28 -10.30 -22.16
C ILE A 547 26.70 -9.71 -22.22
N ASP A 548 27.08 -9.09 -23.34
CA ASP A 548 28.39 -8.46 -23.49
C ASP A 548 28.46 -7.18 -22.66
N ILE A 549 27.37 -6.41 -22.63
CA ILE A 549 27.21 -5.23 -21.77
C ILE A 549 27.29 -5.65 -20.28
N LEU A 550 26.56 -6.70 -19.89
CA LEU A 550 26.59 -7.23 -18.51
C LEU A 550 28.01 -7.71 -18.14
N LYS A 551 28.72 -8.35 -19.06
CA LYS A 551 30.12 -8.76 -18.85
C LYS A 551 31.04 -7.58 -18.59
N THR A 552 30.97 -6.53 -19.41
CA THR A 552 31.78 -5.33 -19.24
C THR A 552 31.53 -4.66 -17.89
N TYR A 553 30.27 -4.38 -17.55
CA TYR A 553 29.96 -3.71 -16.27
C TYR A 553 30.11 -4.64 -15.06
N GLY A 554 30.02 -5.96 -15.24
CA GLY A 554 30.39 -6.93 -14.22
C GLY A 554 31.88 -6.88 -13.88
N LYS A 555 32.77 -6.81 -14.90
CA LYS A 555 34.23 -6.62 -14.69
C LYS A 555 34.51 -5.31 -13.94
N VAL A 556 33.86 -4.22 -14.36
CA VAL A 556 33.94 -2.92 -13.67
C VAL A 556 33.53 -3.06 -12.21
N ALA A 557 32.40 -3.69 -11.91
CA ALA A 557 31.92 -3.85 -10.55
C ALA A 557 32.90 -4.63 -9.67
N LEU A 558 33.51 -5.71 -10.19
CA LEU A 558 34.50 -6.49 -9.44
C LEU A 558 35.80 -5.69 -9.20
N LYS A 559 36.30 -4.96 -10.19
CA LYS A 559 37.47 -4.07 -10.02
C LYS A 559 37.18 -2.94 -9.01
N ALA A 560 36.02 -2.29 -9.14
CA ALA A 560 35.60 -1.26 -8.20
C ALA A 560 35.49 -1.82 -6.77
N HIS A 561 34.93 -3.02 -6.61
CA HIS A 561 34.84 -3.70 -5.33
C HIS A 561 36.22 -4.01 -4.73
N GLN A 562 37.16 -4.48 -5.55
CA GLN A 562 38.51 -4.79 -5.09
C GLN A 562 39.23 -3.55 -4.53
N ARG A 563 39.04 -2.38 -5.16
CA ARG A 563 39.65 -1.11 -4.73
C ARG A 563 38.94 -0.49 -3.53
N THR A 564 37.61 -0.55 -3.51
CA THR A 564 36.79 0.30 -2.61
C THR A 564 35.91 -0.45 -1.64
N ASN A 565 35.67 -1.76 -1.80
CA ASN A 565 34.69 -2.55 -1.05
C ASN A 565 33.23 -2.00 -1.17
N CYS A 566 32.86 -1.59 -2.38
CA CYS A 566 31.58 -0.91 -2.66
C CYS A 566 30.35 -1.80 -2.83
N LEU A 567 30.47 -3.12 -2.89
CA LEU A 567 29.38 -4.04 -3.24
C LEU A 567 28.89 -4.83 -2.03
N THR A 568 27.60 -5.14 -1.98
CA THR A 568 26.97 -5.99 -0.96
C THR A 568 26.57 -7.34 -1.56
N GLU A 569 25.44 -7.40 -2.27
CA GLU A 569 24.98 -8.58 -2.97
C GLU A 569 25.53 -8.62 -4.40
N ILE A 570 25.99 -9.80 -4.80
CA ILE A 570 26.45 -10.08 -6.16
C ILE A 570 25.41 -10.93 -6.85
N MET A 571 24.78 -10.38 -7.89
CA MET A 571 23.63 -10.98 -8.59
C MET A 571 23.95 -11.29 -10.06
N ILE A 572 25.20 -11.11 -10.49
CA ILE A 572 25.65 -11.23 -11.89
C ILE A 572 25.23 -12.57 -12.50
N SER A 573 25.43 -13.70 -11.83
CA SER A 573 25.05 -15.01 -12.38
C SER A 573 23.55 -15.21 -12.55
N ASP A 574 22.71 -14.58 -11.72
CA ASP A 574 21.25 -14.62 -11.92
C ASP A 574 20.81 -13.58 -12.95
N ALA A 575 21.52 -12.44 -13.06
CA ALA A 575 21.32 -11.47 -14.11
C ALA A 575 21.60 -12.06 -15.51
N GLU A 576 22.62 -12.92 -15.65
CA GLU A 576 22.85 -13.69 -16.88
C GLU A 576 21.63 -14.55 -17.24
N LYS A 577 21.06 -15.27 -16.26
CA LYS A 577 19.86 -16.08 -16.47
C LYS A 577 18.65 -15.23 -16.84
N TRP A 578 18.42 -14.12 -16.14
CA TRP A 578 17.28 -13.23 -16.40
C TRP A 578 17.33 -12.58 -17.80
N VAL A 579 18.54 -12.36 -18.32
CA VAL A 579 18.77 -11.90 -19.69
C VAL A 579 18.39 -12.99 -20.71
N GLU A 580 18.64 -14.26 -20.39
CA GLU A 580 18.44 -15.40 -21.30
C GLU A 580 17.02 -16.01 -21.24
N ASP A 581 16.38 -16.03 -20.06
CA ASP A 581 15.11 -16.71 -19.81
C ASP A 581 13.85 -15.87 -20.11
N GLY A 582 14.03 -14.60 -20.48
CA GLY A 582 12.94 -13.67 -20.79
C GLY A 582 12.36 -12.93 -19.58
N SER A 583 12.96 -13.05 -18.39
CA SER A 583 12.56 -12.28 -17.20
C SER A 583 12.78 -10.77 -17.33
N ILE A 584 13.60 -10.34 -18.29
CA ILE A 584 13.87 -8.94 -18.60
C ILE A 584 13.37 -8.62 -20.01
N ASN A 585 12.63 -7.53 -20.13
CA ASN A 585 12.08 -7.09 -21.41
C ASN A 585 13.14 -6.40 -22.30
N MET A 586 13.81 -7.18 -23.14
CA MET A 586 14.85 -6.67 -24.06
C MET A 586 14.33 -5.76 -25.19
N LYS A 587 13.03 -5.45 -25.22
CA LYS A 587 12.44 -4.45 -26.13
C LYS A 587 12.14 -3.11 -25.43
N GLY A 588 12.37 -3.03 -24.12
CA GLY A 588 12.12 -1.83 -23.34
C GLY A 588 13.13 -0.69 -23.60
N PRO A 589 12.86 0.51 -23.05
CA PRO A 589 13.69 1.71 -23.26
C PRO A 589 15.09 1.65 -22.60
N LEU A 590 15.34 0.66 -21.74
CA LEU A 590 16.60 0.41 -21.04
C LEU A 590 17.21 -0.95 -21.38
N ALA A 591 16.83 -1.53 -22.53
CA ALA A 591 17.22 -2.89 -22.93
C ALA A 591 18.73 -3.16 -22.76
N GLY A 592 19.04 -4.15 -21.91
CA GLY A 592 20.38 -4.66 -21.70
C GLY A 592 21.29 -3.80 -20.81
N ILE A 593 20.80 -2.68 -20.26
CA ILE A 593 21.62 -1.77 -19.45
C ILE A 593 21.70 -2.24 -17.99
N PRO A 594 22.91 -2.53 -17.46
CA PRO A 594 23.09 -2.92 -16.07
C PRO A 594 22.81 -1.76 -15.10
N VAL A 595 22.03 -2.02 -14.05
CA VAL A 595 21.69 -1.04 -13.01
C VAL A 595 22.08 -1.58 -11.64
N SER A 596 22.93 -0.85 -10.93
CA SER A 596 23.30 -1.15 -9.54
C SER A 596 22.30 -0.55 -8.57
N LEU A 597 22.10 -1.25 -7.45
CA LEU A 597 21.03 -0.95 -6.51
C LEU A 597 21.59 -0.76 -5.11
N LYS A 598 21.30 0.36 -4.46
CA LYS A 598 21.63 0.52 -3.03
C LYS A 598 21.11 -0.66 -2.20
N ASP A 599 21.84 -1.06 -1.15
CA ASP A 599 21.46 -2.20 -0.32
C ASP A 599 20.07 -2.10 0.34
N THR A 600 19.46 -0.92 0.36
CA THR A 600 18.07 -0.70 0.79
C THR A 600 17.01 -1.23 -0.19
N ILE A 601 17.37 -1.54 -1.44
CA ILE A 601 16.40 -1.93 -2.48
C ILE A 601 16.12 -3.43 -2.41
N VAL A 602 14.85 -3.80 -2.38
CA VAL A 602 14.42 -5.20 -2.33
C VAL A 602 14.51 -5.84 -3.71
N VAL A 603 15.39 -6.84 -3.83
CA VAL A 603 15.51 -7.74 -4.99
C VAL A 603 15.12 -9.14 -4.56
N GLY A 604 14.25 -9.80 -5.31
CA GLY A 604 13.74 -11.14 -5.02
C GLY A 604 14.86 -12.16 -4.90
N GLY A 605 14.95 -12.85 -3.76
CA GLY A 605 15.96 -13.88 -3.48
C GLY A 605 17.27 -13.36 -2.86
N TYR A 606 17.40 -12.05 -2.62
CA TYR A 606 18.61 -11.43 -2.08
C TYR A 606 18.33 -10.72 -0.75
N ASP A 607 19.35 -10.58 0.11
CA ASP A 607 19.18 -9.85 1.37
C ASP A 607 19.13 -8.34 1.13
N THR A 608 18.43 -7.66 2.02
CA THR A 608 18.37 -6.20 2.10
C THR A 608 18.68 -5.84 3.54
N THR A 609 19.97 -5.69 3.85
CA THR A 609 20.44 -5.71 5.25
C THR A 609 20.47 -4.32 5.87
N VAL A 610 20.60 -3.26 5.05
CA VAL A 610 20.75 -1.87 5.55
C VAL A 610 21.92 -1.76 6.54
N GLY A 611 22.92 -2.65 6.41
CA GLY A 611 24.07 -2.73 7.30
C GLY A 611 23.79 -3.31 8.68
N PHE A 612 22.56 -3.72 8.99
CA PHE A 612 22.21 -4.36 10.26
C PHE A 612 22.39 -5.87 10.20
N SER A 613 23.10 -6.47 11.16
CA SER A 613 23.26 -7.94 11.19
C SER A 613 21.95 -8.66 11.53
N SER A 614 21.00 -7.95 12.17
CA SER A 614 19.65 -8.44 12.44
C SER A 614 18.83 -8.70 11.18
N PHE A 615 19.19 -8.09 10.05
CA PHE A 615 18.50 -8.26 8.76
C PHE A 615 19.17 -9.31 7.85
N VAL A 616 20.30 -9.89 8.27
CA VAL A 616 20.98 -10.95 7.49
C VAL A 616 20.13 -12.22 7.48
N GLY A 617 19.89 -12.78 6.29
CA GLY A 617 19.08 -13.98 6.07
C GLY A 617 17.59 -13.70 5.87
N ASN A 618 17.17 -12.43 5.89
CA ASN A 618 15.79 -12.01 5.77
C ASN A 618 15.42 -11.65 4.32
N LYS A 619 15.62 -12.61 3.41
CA LYS A 619 15.38 -12.47 1.97
C LYS A 619 13.88 -12.37 1.66
N THR A 620 13.50 -11.43 0.79
CA THR A 620 12.14 -11.37 0.23
C THR A 620 12.10 -12.21 -1.06
N PRO A 621 11.09 -13.07 -1.29
CA PRO A 621 11.05 -13.91 -2.48
C PRO A 621 10.71 -13.17 -3.78
N VAL A 622 10.16 -11.95 -3.67
CA VAL A 622 9.65 -11.17 -4.81
C VAL A 622 10.38 -9.83 -4.93
N ASP A 623 10.51 -9.36 -6.16
CA ASP A 623 11.09 -8.06 -6.48
C ASP A 623 10.23 -6.91 -5.96
N GLY A 624 10.89 -5.86 -5.45
CA GLY A 624 10.24 -4.59 -5.15
C GLY A 624 9.71 -3.90 -6.42
N PRO A 625 8.73 -2.98 -6.31
CA PRO A 625 8.18 -2.25 -7.45
C PRO A 625 9.20 -1.59 -8.37
N VAL A 626 10.25 -0.95 -7.82
CA VAL A 626 11.31 -0.35 -8.63
C VAL A 626 12.08 -1.39 -9.44
N VAL A 627 12.35 -2.58 -8.88
CA VAL A 627 13.08 -3.65 -9.58
C VAL A 627 12.22 -4.26 -10.68
N ARG A 628 10.92 -4.45 -10.43
CA ARG A 628 9.96 -4.88 -11.47
C ARG A 628 9.90 -3.87 -12.62
N LEU A 629 9.77 -2.58 -12.31
CA LEU A 629 9.80 -1.51 -13.31
C LEU A 629 11.08 -1.55 -14.14
N LEU A 630 12.24 -1.70 -13.51
CA LEU A 630 13.52 -1.78 -14.21
C LEU A 630 13.59 -2.97 -15.17
N LYS A 631 13.17 -4.17 -14.72
CA LYS A 631 13.15 -5.38 -15.58
C LYS A 631 12.18 -5.22 -16.75
N ASP A 632 11.01 -4.64 -16.51
CA ASP A 632 10.02 -4.34 -17.55
C ASP A 632 10.50 -3.26 -18.54
N ALA A 633 11.31 -2.33 -18.06
CA ALA A 633 11.99 -1.33 -18.89
C ALA A 633 13.16 -1.93 -19.69
N GLY A 634 13.58 -3.17 -19.39
CA GLY A 634 14.70 -3.85 -20.03
C GLY A 634 16.05 -3.68 -19.35
N ALA A 635 16.10 -2.98 -18.21
CA ALA A 635 17.32 -2.85 -17.42
C ALA A 635 17.65 -4.16 -16.68
N VAL A 636 18.93 -4.33 -16.36
CA VAL A 636 19.50 -5.54 -15.78
C VAL A 636 20.04 -5.27 -14.37
N PRO A 637 19.24 -5.46 -13.31
CA PRO A 637 19.74 -5.44 -11.94
C PRO A 637 20.84 -6.50 -11.75
N TYR A 638 22.04 -6.11 -11.33
CA TYR A 638 23.21 -7.03 -11.35
C TYR A 638 24.04 -7.07 -10.07
N VAL A 639 24.09 -5.97 -9.31
CA VAL A 639 24.78 -5.91 -8.00
C VAL A 639 24.04 -4.96 -7.07
N LYS A 640 24.25 -5.14 -5.76
CA LYS A 640 23.85 -4.16 -4.74
C LYS A 640 25.06 -3.45 -4.13
N THR A 641 24.87 -2.24 -3.61
CA THR A 641 25.96 -1.36 -3.18
C THR A 641 25.90 -0.97 -1.70
N ASN A 642 27.10 -0.77 -1.14
CA ASN A 642 27.36 -0.61 0.29
C ASN A 642 26.93 0.76 0.83
N LEU A 643 26.65 0.83 2.13
CA LEU A 643 26.05 1.97 2.83
C LEU A 643 26.48 1.99 4.32
N PRO A 644 26.25 3.05 5.10
CA PRO A 644 26.51 3.08 6.52
C PRO A 644 25.38 2.45 7.31
N ILE A 645 25.74 1.94 8.47
CA ILE A 645 24.76 1.58 9.51
C ILE A 645 23.90 2.80 9.85
N THR A 646 22.61 2.60 10.15
CA THR A 646 21.57 3.63 10.41
C THR A 646 21.19 4.55 9.24
N LEU A 647 21.95 4.60 8.14
CA LEU A 647 21.78 5.55 7.03
C LEU A 647 21.98 7.04 7.39
N LEU A 648 22.31 7.37 8.64
CA LEU A 648 22.52 8.73 9.15
C LEU A 648 24.00 9.08 9.30
N SER A 649 24.76 8.88 8.22
CA SER A 649 26.20 9.11 8.22
C SER A 649 26.69 9.63 6.87
N PHE A 650 27.79 10.39 6.88
CA PHE A 650 28.61 10.68 5.69
C PHE A 650 29.64 9.58 5.44
N GLU A 651 29.72 8.57 6.30
CA GLU A 651 30.50 7.36 6.07
C GLU A 651 29.71 6.31 5.29
N SER A 652 30.40 5.30 4.76
CA SER A 652 29.77 4.11 4.18
C SER A 652 30.37 2.86 4.82
N THR A 653 30.14 2.72 6.13
CA THR A 653 30.70 1.64 6.96
C THR A 653 29.64 0.96 7.81
N ASN A 654 29.70 -0.37 7.86
CA ASN A 654 28.84 -1.20 8.71
C ASN A 654 29.52 -2.55 8.96
N ASP A 655 29.09 -3.27 9.99
CA ASP A 655 29.69 -4.55 10.36
C ASP A 655 29.47 -5.65 9.31
N VAL A 656 28.32 -5.66 8.63
CA VAL A 656 27.95 -6.71 7.67
C VAL A 656 28.85 -6.69 6.44
N TRP A 657 29.11 -5.52 5.87
CA TRP A 657 29.77 -5.36 4.57
C TRP A 657 31.15 -4.70 4.66
N GLY A 658 31.50 -4.14 5.81
CA GLY A 658 32.72 -3.39 6.05
C GLY A 658 32.68 -1.96 5.51
N ARG A 659 33.83 -1.30 5.56
CA ARG A 659 34.02 0.08 5.11
C ARG A 659 34.15 0.15 3.60
N CYS A 660 33.39 1.03 2.97
CA CYS A 660 33.61 1.46 1.59
C CYS A 660 34.52 2.70 1.56
N LYS A 661 35.47 2.72 0.63
CA LYS A 661 36.49 3.79 0.48
C LYS A 661 36.19 4.67 -0.73
N ASN A 662 36.64 5.92 -0.71
CA ASN A 662 36.55 6.81 -1.86
C ASN A 662 37.53 6.37 -2.96
N PRO A 663 37.10 6.36 -4.24
CA PRO A 663 37.96 5.92 -5.34
C PRO A 663 39.10 6.89 -5.65
N HIS A 664 38.95 8.19 -5.39
CA HIS A 664 39.98 9.20 -5.64
C HIS A 664 41.03 9.21 -4.53
N ASN A 665 40.61 9.04 -3.27
CA ASN A 665 41.51 8.93 -2.13
C ASN A 665 40.95 7.98 -1.06
N THR A 666 41.63 6.85 -0.84
CA THR A 666 41.15 5.77 0.03
C THR A 666 41.08 6.09 1.52
N ASP A 667 41.64 7.22 1.96
CA ASP A 667 41.57 7.69 3.35
C ASP A 667 40.28 8.46 3.64
N TYR A 668 39.48 8.72 2.60
CA TYR A 668 38.26 9.51 2.64
C TYR A 668 37.02 8.69 2.31
N SER A 669 35.88 9.19 2.76
CA SER A 669 34.60 8.56 2.51
C SER A 669 34.08 8.81 1.09
N PRO A 670 33.45 7.81 0.42
CA PRO A 670 32.78 8.04 -0.87
C PRO A 670 31.45 8.80 -0.71
N GLY A 671 30.97 8.96 0.53
CA GLY A 671 29.81 9.77 0.87
C GLY A 671 28.60 8.95 1.26
N GLY A 672 28.41 8.83 2.58
CA GLY A 672 27.16 8.55 3.25
C GLY A 672 26.33 7.38 2.71
N SER A 673 25.01 7.55 2.74
CA SER A 673 24.11 6.41 2.60
C SER A 673 24.05 5.77 1.22
N THR A 674 24.55 6.43 0.18
CA THR A 674 24.65 5.87 -1.17
C THR A 674 26.12 5.87 -1.65
N GLY A 675 27.06 5.78 -0.71
CA GLY A 675 28.49 5.91 -1.02
C GLY A 675 29.07 4.74 -1.80
N GLY A 676 28.62 3.49 -1.54
CA GLY A 676 29.03 2.34 -2.36
C GLY A 676 28.63 2.51 -3.83
N GLU A 677 27.45 3.06 -4.08
CA GLU A 677 26.98 3.37 -5.44
C GLU A 677 27.88 4.43 -6.10
N SER A 678 28.16 5.53 -5.40
CA SER A 678 29.01 6.59 -5.94
C SER A 678 30.46 6.12 -6.20
N ALA A 679 30.99 5.23 -5.36
CA ALA A 679 32.30 4.62 -5.57
C ALA A 679 32.31 3.73 -6.82
N LEU A 680 31.24 2.95 -7.03
CA LEU A 680 31.07 2.13 -8.24
C LEU A 680 30.96 3.00 -9.50
N LEU A 681 30.11 4.03 -9.50
CA LEU A 681 29.91 4.93 -10.63
C LEU A 681 31.20 5.69 -11.02
N ALA A 682 31.93 6.20 -10.02
CA ALA A 682 33.20 6.87 -10.24
C ALA A 682 34.27 5.94 -10.83
N MET A 683 34.23 4.63 -10.51
CA MET A 683 35.12 3.60 -11.06
C MET A 683 34.67 3.01 -12.40
N GLY A 684 33.62 3.57 -13.02
CA GLY A 684 33.15 3.15 -14.35
C GLY A 684 31.79 2.49 -14.38
N GLY A 685 31.14 2.28 -13.23
CA GLY A 685 29.73 1.88 -13.18
C GLY A 685 28.86 2.94 -13.87
N ARG A 686 27.69 2.55 -14.38
CA ARG A 686 26.92 3.44 -15.25
C ARG A 686 25.72 4.11 -14.60
N ILE A 687 24.84 3.31 -13.98
CA ILE A 687 23.57 3.76 -13.41
C ILE A 687 23.36 3.10 -12.05
N GLY A 688 23.01 3.93 -11.07
CA GLY A 688 22.71 3.54 -9.71
C GLY A 688 21.39 4.13 -9.23
N ILE A 689 20.75 3.46 -8.28
CA ILE A 689 19.57 3.99 -7.58
C ILE A 689 19.85 4.11 -6.08
N GLY A 690 19.65 5.32 -5.56
CA GLY A 690 19.80 5.66 -4.16
C GLY A 690 18.52 6.11 -3.49
N SER A 691 18.68 6.58 -2.26
CA SER A 691 17.64 7.27 -1.50
C SER A 691 18.17 8.56 -0.89
N ASP A 692 17.31 9.57 -0.70
CA ASP A 692 17.66 10.88 -0.17
C ASP A 692 16.66 11.36 0.91
N VAL A 693 17.18 11.61 2.12
CA VAL A 693 16.43 12.22 3.24
C VAL A 693 17.14 13.44 3.85
N ALA A 694 18.46 13.54 3.66
CA ALA A 694 19.29 14.66 4.13
C ALA A 694 20.54 14.90 3.23
N GLY A 695 20.46 14.55 1.94
CA GLY A 695 21.59 14.65 0.99
C GLY A 695 22.18 13.32 0.54
N SER A 696 21.47 12.22 0.77
CA SER A 696 22.01 10.87 0.61
C SER A 696 22.27 10.39 -0.82
N VAL A 697 21.87 11.13 -1.87
CA VAL A 697 22.41 10.95 -3.25
C VAL A 697 23.28 12.13 -3.70
N ARG A 698 23.20 13.27 -2.99
CA ARG A 698 23.88 14.52 -3.33
C ARG A 698 25.27 14.64 -2.73
N ALA A 699 25.44 14.33 -1.45
CA ALA A 699 26.74 14.26 -0.81
C ALA A 699 27.64 13.17 -1.44
N PRO A 700 27.17 11.93 -1.71
CA PRO A 700 27.99 10.95 -2.43
C PRO A 700 28.38 11.39 -3.84
N ALA A 701 27.48 12.00 -4.60
CA ALA A 701 27.79 12.55 -5.93
C ALA A 701 28.89 13.63 -5.85
N HIS A 702 28.77 14.53 -4.88
CA HIS A 702 29.76 15.58 -4.60
C HIS A 702 31.12 15.00 -4.15
N PHE A 703 31.14 13.95 -3.33
CA PHE A 703 32.37 13.36 -2.77
C PHE A 703 33.12 12.43 -3.74
N SER A 704 32.40 11.75 -4.63
CA SER A 704 32.99 10.77 -5.55
C SER A 704 33.06 11.24 -6.99
N GLY A 705 32.53 12.43 -7.30
CA GLY A 705 32.60 13.01 -8.64
C GLY A 705 31.66 12.33 -9.62
N CYS A 706 30.39 12.20 -9.24
CA CYS A 706 29.32 11.59 -10.04
C CYS A 706 28.14 12.55 -10.18
N TYR A 707 27.15 12.18 -11.00
CA TYR A 707 25.94 12.95 -11.21
C TYR A 707 24.78 12.32 -10.43
N SER A 708 23.90 13.15 -9.89
CA SER A 708 22.68 12.66 -9.24
C SER A 708 21.53 13.63 -9.37
N LEU A 709 20.31 13.11 -9.22
CA LEU A 709 19.09 13.90 -9.20
C LEU A 709 18.25 13.52 -7.98
N ARG A 710 18.21 14.37 -6.96
CA ARG A 710 17.20 14.29 -5.91
C ARG A 710 15.85 14.66 -6.52
N CYS A 711 15.02 13.66 -6.72
CA CYS A 711 13.66 13.82 -7.21
C CYS A 711 12.73 14.30 -6.10
N SER A 712 11.62 14.91 -6.48
CA SER A 712 10.55 15.30 -5.56
C SER A 712 9.79 14.08 -5.04
N THR A 713 9.17 14.24 -3.88
CA THR A 713 8.30 13.22 -3.29
C THR A 713 7.18 12.88 -4.27
N GLY A 714 6.95 11.58 -4.48
CA GLY A 714 5.95 11.08 -5.42
C GLY A 714 6.40 11.06 -6.88
N ARG A 715 7.66 11.37 -7.23
CA ARG A 715 8.16 11.20 -8.61
C ARG A 715 8.66 9.76 -8.89
N TRP A 716 9.08 9.04 -7.86
CA TRP A 716 9.68 7.70 -7.94
C TRP A 716 9.01 6.72 -6.97
N PRO A 717 8.99 5.41 -7.28
CA PRO A 717 8.45 4.38 -6.39
C PRO A 717 9.09 4.43 -4.99
N LYS A 718 8.25 4.29 -3.96
CA LYS A 718 8.64 4.28 -2.53
C LYS A 718 8.61 2.87 -1.92
N LEU A 719 7.71 2.02 -2.38
CA LEU A 719 7.58 0.63 -1.95
C LEU A 719 8.76 -0.20 -2.46
N GLY A 720 9.10 -1.25 -1.72
CA GLY A 720 10.25 -2.11 -2.06
C GLY A 720 11.60 -1.56 -1.61
N PHE A 721 11.61 -0.62 -0.65
CA PHE A 721 12.80 -0.12 0.01
C PHE A 721 12.76 -0.43 1.51
N CYS A 722 13.83 -1.04 2.04
CA CYS A 722 14.09 -1.12 3.47
C CYS A 722 14.72 0.18 3.98
N THR A 723 14.36 0.61 5.18
CA THR A 723 14.91 1.80 5.82
C THR A 723 15.19 1.52 7.29
N SER A 724 16.10 2.30 7.88
CA SER A 724 16.37 2.31 9.32
C SER A 724 15.30 3.06 10.12
N MET A 725 14.37 3.76 9.46
CA MET A 725 13.35 4.59 10.11
C MET A 725 11.96 4.42 9.47
N PRO A 726 11.36 3.21 9.49
CA PRO A 726 10.01 3.01 8.95
C PRO A 726 8.98 3.84 9.73
N GLY A 727 8.03 4.46 9.01
CA GLY A 727 6.96 5.28 9.58
C GLY A 727 7.31 6.76 9.82
N GLN A 728 8.54 7.18 9.56
CA GLN A 728 8.92 8.60 9.63
C GLN A 728 8.33 9.37 8.44
N GLU A 729 7.55 10.43 8.73
CA GLU A 729 6.92 11.28 7.69
C GLU A 729 7.27 12.77 7.79
N GLY A 730 7.97 13.17 8.85
CA GLY A 730 8.38 14.55 9.08
C GLY A 730 9.31 15.10 8.01
N VAL A 731 10.15 14.24 7.40
CA VAL A 731 10.97 14.58 6.23
C VAL A 731 10.94 13.37 5.29
N PRO A 732 10.03 13.37 4.29
CA PRO A 732 9.87 12.22 3.41
C PRO A 732 11.18 11.83 2.72
N SER A 733 11.50 10.55 2.78
CA SER A 733 12.58 9.99 1.96
C SER A 733 12.14 9.90 0.52
N VAL A 734 13.02 10.28 -0.41
CA VAL A 734 12.82 10.13 -1.85
C VAL A 734 13.83 9.15 -2.44
N TYR A 735 13.53 8.63 -3.62
CA TYR A 735 14.37 7.66 -4.33
C TYR A 735 14.77 8.25 -5.67
N SER A 736 16.00 8.01 -6.07
CA SER A 736 16.65 8.93 -7.00
C SER A 736 17.80 8.28 -7.74
N PRO A 737 17.95 8.58 -9.05
CA PRO A 737 19.01 8.04 -9.86
C PRO A 737 20.34 8.75 -9.62
N MET A 738 21.41 8.00 -9.82
CA MET A 738 22.79 8.46 -9.87
C MET A 738 23.46 7.84 -11.09
N THR A 739 24.31 8.59 -11.76
CA THR A 739 25.00 8.10 -12.96
C THR A 739 26.42 8.62 -13.04
N ARG A 740 27.19 8.04 -13.95
CA ARG A 740 28.54 8.49 -14.29
C ARG A 740 28.58 9.73 -15.16
N THR A 741 27.58 9.94 -16.03
CA THR A 741 27.47 11.12 -16.91
C THR A 741 26.09 11.76 -16.80
N LEU A 742 25.98 13.04 -17.15
CA LEU A 742 24.71 13.75 -17.19
C LEU A 742 23.75 13.20 -18.26
N ASP A 743 24.27 12.87 -19.44
CA ASP A 743 23.47 12.31 -20.54
C ASP A 743 22.75 11.01 -20.13
N ASP A 744 23.44 10.14 -19.39
CA ASP A 744 22.82 8.93 -18.86
C ASP A 744 21.76 9.25 -17.80
N LEU A 745 22.01 10.25 -16.95
CA LEU A 745 21.06 10.68 -15.91
C LEU A 745 19.75 11.10 -16.56
N ARG A 746 19.84 11.91 -17.62
CA ARG A 746 18.71 12.39 -18.41
C ARG A 746 17.97 11.25 -19.09
N TYR A 747 18.69 10.43 -19.85
CA TYR A 747 18.11 9.30 -20.58
C TYR A 747 17.41 8.32 -19.62
N PHE A 748 18.09 7.93 -18.52
CA PHE A 748 17.56 6.99 -17.55
C PHE A 748 16.33 7.54 -16.82
N THR A 749 16.38 8.80 -16.36
CA THR A 749 15.23 9.41 -15.67
C THR A 749 14.03 9.51 -16.60
N ARG A 750 14.23 9.93 -17.85
CA ARG A 750 13.17 9.98 -18.87
C ARG A 750 12.58 8.61 -19.14
N ALA A 751 13.43 7.59 -19.30
CA ALA A 751 12.98 6.21 -19.53
C ALA A 751 12.15 5.69 -18.36
N VAL A 752 12.59 5.89 -17.11
CA VAL A 752 11.84 5.45 -15.92
C VAL A 752 10.51 6.16 -15.80
N VAL A 753 10.46 7.48 -15.96
CA VAL A 753 9.19 8.24 -15.93
C VAL A 753 8.27 7.80 -17.08
N GLY A 754 8.81 7.52 -18.26
CA GLY A 754 8.07 7.01 -19.41
C GLY A 754 7.48 5.61 -19.22
N MET A 755 7.96 4.84 -18.24
CA MET A 755 7.36 3.56 -17.83
C MET A 755 6.15 3.74 -16.90
N GLU A 756 5.70 4.98 -16.69
CA GLU A 756 4.54 5.33 -15.86
C GLU A 756 4.61 4.73 -14.44
N PRO A 757 5.59 5.13 -13.59
CA PRO A 757 5.86 4.45 -12.33
C PRO A 757 4.67 4.38 -11.34
N TRP A 758 3.65 5.22 -11.51
CA TRP A 758 2.39 5.17 -10.78
C TRP A 758 1.57 3.90 -11.02
N LYS A 759 1.83 3.15 -12.11
CA LYS A 759 1.27 1.82 -12.35
C LYS A 759 1.94 0.73 -11.50
N TYR A 760 3.15 0.99 -10.99
CA TYR A 760 3.94 0.07 -10.18
C TYR A 760 3.79 0.33 -8.68
N ASP A 761 3.56 1.58 -8.30
CA ASP A 761 3.49 2.04 -6.93
C ASP A 761 2.50 3.20 -6.77
N TYR A 762 1.49 2.99 -5.91
CA TYR A 762 0.41 3.95 -5.67
C TYR A 762 0.87 5.29 -5.10
N SER A 763 2.06 5.35 -4.51
CA SER A 763 2.61 6.57 -3.92
C SER A 763 3.18 7.54 -4.95
N VAL A 764 3.32 7.12 -6.20
CA VAL A 764 3.83 7.94 -7.29
C VAL A 764 2.70 8.74 -7.93
N HIS A 765 2.94 10.03 -8.17
CA HIS A 765 2.04 10.90 -8.89
C HIS A 765 1.96 10.50 -10.37
N PRO A 766 0.77 10.48 -10.99
CA PRO A 766 0.58 10.21 -12.41
C PRO A 766 0.98 11.43 -13.25
N LEU A 767 2.28 11.73 -13.25
CA LEU A 767 2.88 12.85 -13.96
C LEU A 767 3.79 12.31 -15.06
N GLU A 768 3.43 12.54 -16.31
CA GLU A 768 4.26 12.13 -17.45
C GLU A 768 5.53 12.96 -17.58
N TRP A 769 6.44 12.54 -18.48
CA TRP A 769 7.61 13.34 -18.84
C TRP A 769 7.17 14.56 -19.67
N ARG A 770 7.60 15.75 -19.28
CA ARG A 770 7.24 17.00 -19.97
C ARG A 770 8.34 17.42 -20.95
N ASP A 771 8.22 16.95 -22.18
CA ASP A 771 9.14 17.27 -23.29
C ASP A 771 9.20 18.76 -23.63
N ASP A 772 8.10 19.48 -23.44
CA ASP A 772 7.99 20.91 -23.64
C ASP A 772 8.85 21.69 -22.64
N VAL A 773 8.79 21.33 -21.36
CA VAL A 773 9.62 21.93 -20.30
C VAL A 773 11.10 21.67 -20.54
N GLU A 774 11.48 20.45 -20.90
CA GLU A 774 12.88 20.12 -21.24
C GLU A 774 13.38 21.00 -22.40
N LYS A 775 12.62 21.08 -23.50
CA LYS A 775 12.98 21.88 -24.67
C LYS A 775 13.05 23.37 -24.37
N GLU A 776 12.13 23.88 -23.55
CA GLU A 776 12.09 25.28 -23.15
C GLU A 776 13.39 25.68 -22.46
N TYR A 777 13.78 24.97 -21.39
CA TYR A 777 14.93 25.36 -20.58
C TYR A 777 16.29 25.04 -21.22
N LEU A 778 16.35 24.08 -22.14
CA LEU A 778 17.55 23.90 -22.98
C LEU A 778 17.76 25.06 -23.95
N LYS A 779 16.67 25.63 -24.51
CA LYS A 779 16.73 26.65 -25.57
C LYS A 779 16.53 28.08 -25.07
N LYS A 780 16.14 28.28 -23.81
CA LYS A 780 15.90 29.60 -23.23
C LYS A 780 17.17 30.45 -23.37
N PRO A 781 17.11 31.61 -24.03
CA PRO A 781 18.31 32.36 -24.41
C PRO A 781 19.05 32.94 -23.21
N ARG A 782 18.31 33.35 -22.17
CA ARG A 782 18.87 33.92 -20.94
C ARG A 782 18.12 33.37 -19.74
N LEU A 783 18.89 32.82 -18.80
CA LEU A 783 18.40 32.31 -17.52
C LEU A 783 18.74 33.29 -16.40
N ARG A 784 17.87 33.38 -15.40
CA ARG A 784 18.10 34.12 -14.14
C ARG A 784 18.45 33.13 -13.04
N VAL A 785 19.69 33.17 -12.57
CA VAL A 785 20.28 32.18 -11.66
C VAL A 785 20.49 32.80 -10.29
N GLY A 786 19.82 32.26 -9.27
CA GLY A 786 20.05 32.67 -7.88
C GLY A 786 21.25 31.93 -7.28
N VAL A 787 22.13 32.62 -6.56
CA VAL A 787 23.30 32.02 -5.90
C VAL A 787 23.12 32.00 -4.39
N MET A 788 22.94 30.81 -3.80
CA MET A 788 22.96 30.65 -2.35
C MET A 788 24.39 30.32 -1.90
N ARG A 789 25.11 31.32 -1.38
CA ARG A 789 26.52 31.16 -0.99
C ARG A 789 26.71 30.45 0.34
N THR A 790 25.78 30.64 1.27
CA THR A 790 25.85 30.09 2.63
C THR A 790 24.48 29.59 3.08
N ASP A 791 24.46 28.54 3.89
CA ASP A 791 23.25 28.11 4.62
C ASP A 791 23.05 28.90 5.93
N GLY A 792 23.96 29.82 6.24
CA GLY A 792 23.95 30.60 7.49
C GLY A 792 24.36 29.78 8.72
N VAL A 793 24.83 28.54 8.53
CA VAL A 793 25.28 27.63 9.59
C VAL A 793 26.75 27.30 9.40
N VAL A 794 27.16 26.87 8.21
CA VAL A 794 28.55 26.55 7.88
C VAL A 794 28.89 27.16 6.53
N ASP A 795 29.76 28.17 6.51
CA ASP A 795 30.23 28.75 5.25
C ASP A 795 31.02 27.71 4.43
N PRO A 796 30.90 27.73 3.10
CA PRO A 796 31.59 26.76 2.25
C PRO A 796 33.11 26.95 2.34
N SER A 797 33.82 25.82 2.36
CA SER A 797 35.27 25.78 2.29
C SER A 797 35.79 26.45 1.02
N PRO A 798 37.07 26.86 0.97
CA PRO A 798 37.66 27.44 -0.23
C PRO A 798 37.41 26.61 -1.50
N ALA A 799 37.53 25.28 -1.42
CA ALA A 799 37.27 24.39 -2.55
C ALA A 799 35.80 24.44 -3.03
N CYS A 800 34.84 24.33 -2.11
CA CYS A 800 33.41 24.38 -2.45
C CYS A 800 33.00 25.76 -2.98
N ARG A 801 33.58 26.82 -2.42
CA ARG A 801 33.37 28.20 -2.88
C ARG A 801 33.90 28.39 -4.29
N ARG A 802 35.13 27.95 -4.56
CA ARG A 802 35.74 28.03 -5.90
C ARG A 802 34.91 27.29 -6.94
N ALA A 803 34.41 26.10 -6.62
CA ALA A 803 33.53 25.36 -7.53
C ALA A 803 32.25 26.14 -7.88
N LEU A 804 31.62 26.78 -6.89
CA LEU A 804 30.44 27.63 -7.11
C LEU A 804 30.77 28.86 -7.97
N GLU A 805 31.90 29.52 -7.69
CA GLU A 805 32.39 30.67 -8.45
C GLU A 805 32.73 30.31 -9.90
N MET A 806 33.30 29.13 -10.14
CA MET A 806 33.57 28.64 -11.51
C MET A 806 32.27 28.51 -12.32
N VAL A 807 31.23 27.92 -11.74
CA VAL A 807 29.90 27.82 -12.38
C VAL A 807 29.30 29.21 -12.62
N GLU A 808 29.40 30.11 -11.64
CA GLU A 808 28.91 31.48 -11.74
C GLU A 808 29.60 32.26 -12.90
N VAL A 809 30.93 32.16 -12.99
CA VAL A 809 31.73 32.78 -14.05
C VAL A 809 31.38 32.20 -15.42
N ALA A 810 31.24 30.87 -15.52
CA ALA A 810 30.86 30.18 -16.74
C ALA A 810 29.48 30.63 -17.24
N LEU A 811 28.47 30.64 -16.37
CA LEU A 811 27.11 31.06 -16.72
C LEU A 811 27.04 32.56 -17.11
N ARG A 812 27.79 33.43 -16.44
CA ARG A 812 27.90 34.86 -16.86
C ARG A 812 28.51 35.00 -18.24
N LYS A 813 29.57 34.22 -18.52
CA LYS A 813 30.25 34.22 -19.82
C LYS A 813 29.31 33.73 -20.94
N ASP A 814 28.42 32.79 -20.63
CA ASP A 814 27.35 32.31 -21.53
C ASP A 814 26.16 33.28 -21.66
N GLY A 815 26.20 34.45 -20.99
CA GLY A 815 25.20 35.51 -21.11
C GLY A 815 24.01 35.40 -20.16
N HIS A 816 24.08 34.55 -19.14
CA HIS A 816 23.05 34.40 -18.12
C HIS A 816 23.16 35.47 -17.01
N GLU A 817 22.03 35.75 -16.36
CA GLU A 817 21.95 36.72 -15.27
C GLU A 817 22.18 36.01 -13.94
N ILE A 818 23.13 36.50 -13.15
CA ILE A 818 23.40 36.00 -11.80
C ILE A 818 22.83 36.97 -10.77
N VAL A 819 22.01 36.43 -9.87
CA VAL A 819 21.34 37.17 -8.80
C VAL A 819 21.84 36.63 -7.46
N GLU A 820 22.44 37.50 -6.65
CA GLU A 820 22.70 37.18 -5.25
C GLU A 820 21.39 37.09 -4.48
N ILE A 821 21.19 36.00 -3.75
CA ILE A 821 19.94 35.76 -3.04
C ILE A 821 20.13 35.69 -1.52
N ASN A 822 19.11 36.14 -0.81
CA ASN A 822 18.97 35.94 0.63
C ASN A 822 17.63 35.25 0.90
N PRO A 823 17.62 33.89 0.97
CA PRO A 823 16.39 33.13 1.12
C PRO A 823 15.87 33.11 2.58
N PRO A 824 14.64 32.62 2.82
CA PRO A 824 14.18 32.35 4.16
C PRO A 824 15.12 31.38 4.89
N SER A 825 15.28 31.57 6.20
CA SER A 825 16.37 31.00 7.02
C SER A 825 16.61 29.49 6.80
N PRO A 826 17.74 29.09 6.18
CA PRO A 826 18.11 27.68 6.09
C PRO A 826 18.44 27.05 7.45
N TYR A 827 18.89 27.85 8.43
CA TYR A 827 19.08 27.38 9.81
C TYR A 827 17.76 26.92 10.46
N GLU A 828 16.66 27.63 10.24
CA GLU A 828 15.34 27.19 10.75
C GLU A 828 14.88 25.90 10.08
N ALA A 829 15.23 25.69 8.81
CA ALA A 829 15.02 24.42 8.14
C ALA A 829 15.83 23.29 8.80
N LEU A 830 17.14 23.48 9.02
CA LEU A 830 18.00 22.51 9.71
C LEU A 830 17.45 22.14 11.10
N LYS A 831 17.04 23.14 11.88
CA LYS A 831 16.45 22.93 13.21
C LYS A 831 15.15 22.12 13.14
N THR A 832 14.24 22.49 12.25
CA THR A 832 12.93 21.83 12.12
C THR A 832 13.09 20.41 11.58
N ALA A 833 13.93 20.23 10.55
CA ALA A 833 14.17 18.96 9.91
C ALA A 833 14.89 17.96 10.85
N SER A 834 15.90 18.40 11.61
CA SER A 834 16.61 17.53 12.56
C SER A 834 15.70 16.96 13.65
N LEU A 835 14.76 17.76 14.15
CA LEU A 835 13.73 17.33 15.11
C LEU A 835 12.69 16.41 14.46
N ALA A 836 12.17 16.80 13.30
CA ALA A 836 11.13 16.03 12.60
C ALA A 836 11.64 14.66 12.15
N LEU A 837 12.89 14.56 11.68
CA LEU A 837 13.52 13.31 11.27
C LEU A 837 13.69 12.32 12.43
N ASN A 838 14.03 12.84 13.61
CA ASN A 838 14.34 12.03 14.80
C ASN A 838 13.28 12.20 15.90
N ALA A 839 12.02 12.43 15.54
CA ALA A 839 10.96 12.79 16.48
C ALA A 839 10.76 11.75 17.60
N ASP A 840 11.14 10.50 17.37
CA ASP A 840 11.07 9.41 18.34
C ASP A 840 12.25 9.37 19.33
N GLY A 841 13.23 10.29 19.21
CA GLY A 841 14.44 10.28 20.02
C GLY A 841 15.46 9.22 19.61
N CYS A 842 15.51 8.90 18.31
CA CYS A 842 16.41 7.90 17.71
C CYS A 842 16.09 6.45 18.09
N GLN A 843 14.92 6.17 18.66
CA GLN A 843 14.59 4.82 19.14
C GLN A 843 14.47 3.80 18.00
N MET A 844 13.87 4.18 16.88
CA MET A 844 13.55 3.32 15.75
C MET A 844 14.80 2.70 15.13
N PHE A 845 15.75 3.52 14.66
CA PHE A 845 16.97 2.98 14.06
C PHE A 845 17.86 2.25 15.07
N ASN A 846 17.74 2.59 16.37
CA ASN A 846 18.43 1.87 17.43
C ASN A 846 17.82 0.49 17.74
N SER A 847 16.54 0.28 17.44
CA SER A 847 15.82 -0.97 17.75
C SER A 847 16.34 -2.18 16.96
N PHE A 848 17.04 -1.93 15.85
CA PHE A 848 17.56 -2.98 14.97
C PHE A 848 18.94 -3.50 15.37
N PHE A 849 19.63 -2.83 16.30
CA PHE A 849 20.95 -3.27 16.76
C PHE A 849 20.83 -4.51 17.66
N ARG A 850 21.72 -5.47 17.47
CA ARG A 850 21.93 -6.56 18.44
C ARG A 850 22.87 -6.11 19.55
N THR A 851 22.74 -6.75 20.71
CA THR A 851 23.61 -6.49 21.86
C THR A 851 25.09 -6.64 21.50
N GLY A 852 25.85 -5.56 21.67
CA GLY A 852 27.29 -5.50 21.39
C GLY A 852 27.66 -5.07 19.97
N GLU A 853 26.70 -4.78 19.10
CA GLU A 853 26.97 -4.14 17.80
C GLU A 853 27.39 -2.69 17.97
N TRP A 854 28.29 -2.24 17.10
CA TRP A 854 28.78 -0.87 17.10
C TRP A 854 27.81 0.04 16.36
N ASN A 855 27.64 1.28 16.83
CA ASN A 855 26.84 2.32 16.19
C ASN A 855 27.76 3.44 15.66
N ASP A 856 27.35 4.10 14.57
CA ASP A 856 28.05 5.27 14.05
C ASP A 856 28.23 6.33 15.15
N PRO A 857 29.43 6.93 15.31
CA PRO A 857 29.70 7.80 16.45
C PRO A 857 28.85 9.09 16.42
N GLY A 858 28.52 9.57 15.22
CA GLY A 858 27.63 10.72 15.04
C GLY A 858 26.20 10.38 15.43
N ALA A 859 25.68 9.23 14.95
CA ALA A 859 24.35 8.75 15.34
C ALA A 859 24.24 8.44 16.85
N ALA A 860 25.31 7.90 17.45
CA ALA A 860 25.39 7.65 18.89
C ALA A 860 25.40 8.95 19.71
N GLN A 861 26.15 9.97 19.25
CA GLN A 861 26.15 11.29 19.87
C GLN A 861 24.76 11.95 19.79
N MET A 862 24.09 11.87 18.63
CA MET A 862 22.73 12.38 18.44
C MET A 862 21.76 11.71 19.43
N LYS A 863 21.78 10.38 19.53
CA LYS A 863 20.99 9.61 20.50
C LYS A 863 21.25 10.08 21.94
N PHE A 864 22.51 10.24 22.31
CA PHE A 864 22.89 10.68 23.65
C PHE A 864 22.30 12.06 23.99
N LEU A 865 22.42 13.02 23.07
CA LEU A 865 21.89 14.38 23.26
C LEU A 865 20.36 14.39 23.32
N MET A 866 19.67 13.62 22.46
CA MET A 866 18.21 13.56 22.45
C MET A 866 17.65 12.86 23.71
N ASN A 867 18.35 11.88 24.26
CA ASN A 867 17.90 11.18 25.46
C ASN A 867 18.42 11.80 26.78
N MET A 868 19.09 12.96 26.70
CA MET A 868 19.58 13.66 27.89
C MET A 868 18.40 14.15 28.75
N PRO A 869 18.38 13.88 30.07
CA PRO A 869 17.27 14.32 30.92
C PRO A 869 17.10 15.84 30.92
N GLY A 870 15.85 16.28 31.02
CA GLY A 870 15.45 17.70 30.86
C GLY A 870 16.31 18.71 31.62
N PRO A 871 16.58 18.55 32.93
CA PRO A 871 17.40 19.50 33.68
C PRO A 871 18.84 19.61 33.17
N PHE A 872 19.49 18.48 32.86
CA PHE A 872 20.87 18.48 32.34
C PHE A 872 20.95 19.08 30.96
N ARG A 873 19.98 18.79 30.08
CA ARG A 873 19.90 19.38 28.75
C ARG A 873 19.69 20.89 28.81
N TYR A 874 18.85 21.36 29.72
CA TYR A 874 18.63 22.78 29.92
C TYR A 874 19.90 23.49 30.41
N LEU A 875 20.61 22.90 31.38
CA LEU A 875 21.92 23.41 31.82
C LEU A 875 22.96 23.41 30.70
N TYR A 876 23.01 22.34 29.89
CA TYR A 876 23.89 22.27 28.72
C TYR A 876 23.55 23.37 27.71
N TYR A 877 22.27 23.58 27.41
CA TYR A 877 21.80 24.68 26.57
C TYR A 877 22.25 26.05 27.10
N LEU A 878 22.07 26.33 28.40
CA LEU A 878 22.50 27.60 29.01
C LEU A 878 24.01 27.79 28.92
N TRP A 879 24.79 26.72 29.14
CA TRP A 879 26.24 26.76 29.02
C TRP A 879 26.68 27.03 27.57
N VAL A 880 26.09 26.35 26.57
CA VAL A 880 26.40 26.59 25.16
C VAL A 880 26.06 28.04 24.79
N LYS A 881 24.88 28.52 25.20
CA LYS A 881 24.40 29.87 24.85
C LYS A 881 25.21 30.99 25.51
N TYR A 882 25.41 30.93 26.82
CA TYR A 882 25.96 32.07 27.57
C TYR A 882 27.47 31.96 27.84
N VAL A 883 28.01 30.74 27.94
CA VAL A 883 29.45 30.53 28.20
C VAL A 883 30.22 30.32 26.89
N ARG A 884 29.76 29.41 26.03
CA ARG A 884 30.38 29.22 24.70
C ARG A 884 30.00 30.29 23.68
N ARG A 885 28.90 31.03 23.91
CA ARG A 885 28.38 32.07 23.01
C ARG A 885 28.11 31.54 21.59
N ASP A 886 27.50 30.36 21.54
CA ASP A 886 27.17 29.66 20.30
C ASP A 886 25.65 29.52 20.16
N ASP A 887 25.01 30.54 19.59
CA ASP A 887 23.56 30.59 19.44
C ASP A 887 23.02 29.53 18.48
N ILE A 888 23.80 29.18 17.45
CA ILE A 888 23.43 28.18 16.43
C ILE A 888 23.35 26.79 17.07
N TRP A 889 24.41 26.36 17.77
CA TRP A 889 24.38 25.06 18.45
C TRP A 889 23.37 25.04 19.60
N ALA A 890 23.29 26.12 20.38
CA ALA A 890 22.33 26.24 21.46
C ALA A 890 20.88 26.09 20.96
N GLY A 891 20.55 26.70 19.82
CA GLY A 891 19.21 26.64 19.24
C GLY A 891 18.82 25.26 18.73
N LEU A 892 19.79 24.45 18.26
CA LEU A 892 19.58 23.05 17.88
C LEU A 892 19.33 22.18 19.11
N VAL A 893 20.27 22.17 20.07
CA VAL A 893 20.24 21.23 21.20
C VAL A 893 19.15 21.53 22.24
N ARG A 894 18.62 22.77 22.28
CA ARG A 894 17.56 23.18 23.20
C ARG A 894 16.35 22.25 23.15
N ASP A 895 15.93 21.91 21.93
CA ASP A 895 14.69 21.19 21.68
C ASP A 895 14.93 19.72 21.27
N TRP A 896 16.19 19.29 21.09
CA TRP A 896 16.59 17.90 20.81
C TRP A 896 16.19 16.97 21.96
N ARG A 897 15.01 16.37 21.84
CA ARG A 897 14.46 15.31 22.70
C ARG A 897 13.41 14.51 21.93
N PRO A 898 12.97 13.34 22.42
CA PRO A 898 11.75 12.72 21.95
C PRO A 898 10.58 13.72 21.96
N GLN A 899 9.85 13.73 20.85
CA GLN A 899 8.65 14.54 20.61
C GLN A 899 7.41 13.67 20.83
N THR A 900 6.41 14.23 21.49
CA THR A 900 5.09 13.60 21.52
C THR A 900 4.41 13.68 20.15
N ALA A 901 3.35 12.89 19.92
CA ALA A 901 2.57 12.98 18.67
C ALA A 901 2.07 14.41 18.40
N PHE A 902 1.58 15.09 19.45
CA PHE A 902 1.15 16.49 19.39
C PHE A 902 2.26 17.46 18.95
N GLU A 903 3.48 17.28 19.50
CA GLU A 903 4.63 18.11 19.14
C GLU A 903 5.14 17.81 17.73
N ASN A 904 5.13 16.54 17.33
CA ASN A 904 5.47 16.15 15.98
C ASN A 904 4.53 16.78 14.94
N TRP A 905 3.22 16.83 15.21
CA TRP A 905 2.26 17.53 14.34
C TRP A 905 2.54 19.04 14.26
N LYS A 906 2.95 19.67 15.37
CA LYS A 906 3.40 21.08 15.34
C LYS A 906 4.66 21.27 14.50
N LEU A 907 5.61 20.33 14.55
CA LEU A 907 6.80 20.35 13.71
C LEU A 907 6.43 20.21 12.22
N VAL A 908 5.49 19.32 11.89
CA VAL A 908 4.97 19.19 10.51
C VAL A 908 4.27 20.47 10.07
N ALA A 909 3.46 21.11 10.91
CA ALA A 909 2.85 22.40 10.60
C ALA A 909 3.92 23.50 10.39
N LYS A 910 4.98 23.52 11.22
CA LYS A 910 6.11 24.45 11.05
C LYS A 910 6.86 24.21 9.74
N ARG A 911 7.03 22.96 9.32
CA ARG A 911 7.59 22.60 8.02
C ARG A 911 6.74 23.19 6.88
N GLU A 912 5.42 23.01 6.91
CA GLU A 912 4.54 23.55 5.86
C GLU A 912 4.56 25.08 5.82
N ALA A 913 4.60 25.75 6.97
CA ALA A 913 4.78 27.20 7.02
C ALA A 913 6.10 27.65 6.37
N HIS A 914 7.21 26.95 6.65
CA HIS A 914 8.50 27.26 6.04
C HIS A 914 8.51 27.01 4.52
N ARG A 915 7.81 25.98 4.04
CA ARG A 915 7.61 25.74 2.60
C ARG A 915 6.86 26.89 1.93
N LEU A 916 5.83 27.41 2.60
CA LEU A 916 5.06 28.56 2.11
C LEU A 916 5.93 29.82 2.04
N ASP A 917 6.75 30.08 3.05
CA ASP A 917 7.69 31.22 3.06
C ASP A 917 8.65 31.15 1.87
N TRP A 918 9.24 29.98 1.62
CA TRP A 918 10.12 29.75 0.48
C TRP A 918 9.41 29.88 -0.87
N TYR A 919 8.19 29.36 -0.99
CA TYR A 919 7.37 29.50 -2.19
C TYR A 919 7.10 30.98 -2.52
N ASN A 920 6.64 31.74 -1.53
CA ASN A 920 6.37 33.17 -1.68
C ASN A 920 7.63 33.97 -1.99
N TRP A 921 8.73 33.66 -1.30
CA TRP A 921 10.01 34.29 -1.54
C TRP A 921 10.54 34.03 -2.96
N TRP A 922 10.49 32.79 -3.44
CA TRP A 922 10.99 32.45 -4.78
C TRP A 922 10.15 33.13 -5.85
N ASN A 923 8.82 33.20 -5.69
CA ASN A 923 7.94 33.96 -6.59
C ASN A 923 8.31 35.45 -6.66
N LYS A 924 8.77 36.03 -5.54
CA LYS A 924 9.17 37.44 -5.47
C LYS A 924 10.52 37.71 -6.12
N VAL A 925 11.49 36.82 -5.94
CA VAL A 925 12.85 36.97 -6.48
C VAL A 925 12.89 36.68 -7.99
N ASP A 926 11.98 35.82 -8.47
CA ASP A 926 11.76 35.52 -9.89
C ASP A 926 13.03 34.96 -10.59
N VAL A 927 13.70 34.02 -9.93
CA VAL A 927 14.82 33.27 -10.52
C VAL A 927 14.33 31.95 -11.11
N ASP A 928 14.95 31.55 -12.22
CA ASP A 928 14.65 30.29 -12.91
C ASP A 928 15.06 29.10 -12.04
N PHE A 929 16.24 29.17 -11.43
CA PHE A 929 16.81 28.13 -10.58
C PHE A 929 17.87 28.68 -9.63
N LEU A 930 18.26 27.87 -8.65
CA LEU A 930 19.35 28.20 -7.72
C LEU A 930 20.58 27.32 -7.95
N ILE A 931 21.75 27.89 -7.74
CA ILE A 931 23.01 27.15 -7.54
C ILE A 931 23.52 27.33 -6.11
N THR A 932 24.05 26.26 -5.55
CA THR A 932 24.56 26.21 -4.18
C THR A 932 25.56 25.07 -4.00
N PRO A 933 26.44 25.11 -2.99
CA PRO A 933 27.24 23.93 -2.63
C PRO A 933 26.33 22.76 -2.22
N PRO A 934 26.66 21.50 -2.58
CA PRO A 934 25.98 20.31 -2.06
C PRO A 934 26.33 20.07 -0.59
N ASN A 935 27.53 20.46 -0.16
CA ASN A 935 27.98 20.39 1.22
C ASN A 935 29.01 21.50 1.50
N ALA A 936 29.24 21.82 2.78
CA ALA A 936 30.18 22.85 3.19
C ALA A 936 31.64 22.48 2.89
N THR A 937 31.98 21.19 2.89
CA THR A 937 33.32 20.68 2.63
C THR A 937 33.30 19.55 1.59
N PRO A 938 34.45 19.28 0.93
CA PRO A 938 34.67 18.03 0.20
C PRO A 938 34.55 16.78 1.10
N ALA A 939 34.86 15.61 0.54
CA ALA A 939 34.74 14.34 1.24
C ALA A 939 35.40 14.37 2.63
N VAL A 940 34.71 13.80 3.62
CA VAL A 940 35.21 13.72 5.00
C VAL A 940 36.20 12.56 5.15
N PRO A 941 37.28 12.72 5.94
CA PRO A 941 38.18 11.61 6.24
C PRO A 941 37.45 10.53 7.04
N HIS A 942 37.95 9.29 6.94
CA HIS A 942 37.39 8.20 7.72
C HIS A 942 37.42 8.49 9.23
N ASP A 943 36.37 8.05 9.93
CA ASP A 943 36.13 8.26 11.36
C ASP A 943 35.89 9.72 11.79
N GLY A 944 35.69 10.63 10.81
CA GLY A 944 35.37 12.05 11.02
C GLY A 944 33.93 12.32 11.48
N MET A 945 33.05 11.32 11.47
CA MET A 945 31.61 11.52 11.71
C MET A 945 31.24 12.02 13.11
N LYS A 946 32.06 11.74 14.12
CA LYS A 946 31.88 12.29 15.47
C LYS A 946 31.91 13.83 15.52
N ASP A 947 32.56 14.45 14.54
CA ASP A 947 32.76 15.89 14.46
C ASP A 947 31.83 16.52 13.40
N ALA A 948 31.54 15.82 12.29
CA ALA A 948 30.83 16.41 11.14
C ALA A 948 29.32 16.07 11.02
N CYS A 949 28.75 15.26 11.92
CA CYS A 949 27.38 14.70 11.78
C CYS A 949 26.28 15.75 11.51
N SER A 950 26.41 16.97 12.05
CA SER A 950 25.41 18.04 11.89
C SER A 950 25.62 18.94 10.67
N SER A 951 26.63 18.68 9.83
CA SER A 951 27.00 19.51 8.68
C SER A 951 26.23 19.14 7.41
N CYS A 952 24.90 19.15 7.47
CA CYS A 952 24.02 18.77 6.34
C CYS A 952 23.02 19.87 5.94
N GLY A 953 23.22 21.12 6.37
CA GLY A 953 22.25 22.21 6.15
C GLY A 953 21.91 22.46 4.67
N TYR A 954 22.93 22.53 3.81
CA TYR A 954 22.77 22.72 2.35
C TYR A 954 21.89 21.68 1.67
N THR A 955 21.95 20.42 2.11
CA THR A 955 21.15 19.35 1.52
C THR A 955 19.80 19.21 2.20
N PHE A 956 19.77 19.26 3.52
CA PHE A 956 18.60 18.96 4.32
C PHE A 956 17.47 19.99 4.14
N LEU A 957 17.84 21.24 3.84
CA LEU A 957 16.91 22.29 3.41
C LEU A 957 15.99 21.80 2.27
N PHE A 958 16.57 21.29 1.18
CA PHE A 958 15.77 20.92 0.00
C PHE A 958 14.99 19.61 0.18
N ASN A 959 15.35 18.75 1.16
CA ASN A 959 14.47 17.65 1.59
C ASN A 959 13.26 18.20 2.35
N LEU A 960 13.49 19.15 3.27
CA LEU A 960 12.41 19.77 4.03
C LEU A 960 11.43 20.49 3.08
N LEU A 961 11.95 21.20 2.07
CA LEU A 961 11.15 21.92 1.07
C LEU A 961 10.49 21.02 0.02
N ASP A 962 10.95 19.78 -0.13
CA ASP A 962 10.60 18.88 -1.23
C ASP A 962 10.93 19.43 -2.63
N TYR A 963 12.06 20.12 -2.78
CA TYR A 963 12.50 20.70 -4.04
C TYR A 963 13.44 19.79 -4.82
N THR A 964 13.26 19.71 -6.14
CA THR A 964 14.13 18.91 -7.00
C THR A 964 15.53 19.51 -7.02
N ALA A 965 16.56 18.67 -6.85
CA ALA A 965 17.95 19.13 -6.81
C ALA A 965 18.91 18.15 -7.48
N GLY A 966 19.62 18.62 -8.50
CA GLY A 966 20.67 17.87 -9.18
C GLY A 966 22.06 18.22 -8.65
N VAL A 967 23.01 17.29 -8.71
CA VAL A 967 24.43 17.53 -8.43
C VAL A 967 25.26 17.11 -9.64
N LEU A 968 26.16 17.98 -10.05
CA LEU A 968 27.20 17.70 -11.03
C LEU A 968 28.60 18.02 -10.46
N PRO A 969 29.62 17.23 -10.78
CA PRO A 969 31.00 17.53 -10.40
C PRO A 969 31.54 18.69 -11.24
N VAL A 970 32.37 19.55 -10.65
CA VAL A 970 32.88 20.76 -11.31
C VAL A 970 34.41 20.78 -11.33
N THR A 971 35.05 20.49 -10.19
CA THR A 971 36.51 20.59 -10.07
C THR A 971 37.04 19.57 -9.07
N HIS A 972 38.34 19.59 -8.83
CA HIS A 972 39.00 18.86 -7.75
C HIS A 972 39.57 19.84 -6.74
N VAL A 973 39.73 19.40 -5.50
CA VAL A 973 40.44 20.17 -4.47
C VAL A 973 41.88 20.38 -4.92
N ASP A 974 42.30 21.63 -4.91
CA ASP A 974 43.66 22.06 -5.21
C ASP A 974 44.37 22.48 -3.92
N LYS A 975 45.50 21.85 -3.63
CA LYS A 975 46.25 22.09 -2.40
C LYS A 975 46.74 23.52 -2.25
N ASP A 976 46.92 24.25 -3.34
CA ASP A 976 47.50 25.59 -3.39
C ASP A 976 46.43 26.68 -3.49
N LEU A 977 45.36 26.44 -4.24
CA LEU A 977 44.26 27.39 -4.40
C LEU A 977 43.26 27.34 -3.24
N ASP A 978 43.08 26.18 -2.60
CA ASP A 978 41.99 25.96 -1.64
C ASP A 978 42.46 26.01 -0.17
N LYS A 979 43.61 26.63 0.09
CA LYS A 979 44.14 26.82 1.45
C LYS A 979 43.20 27.71 2.26
N LEU A 980 43.09 27.42 3.56
CA LEU A 980 42.45 28.35 4.48
C LEU A 980 43.29 29.64 4.58
N PRO A 981 42.66 30.82 4.70
CA PRO A 981 43.36 32.07 4.96
C PRO A 981 44.26 31.98 6.20
N ALA A 982 45.39 32.68 6.21
CA ALA A 982 46.35 32.64 7.32
C ALA A 982 45.77 33.14 8.66
N ASP A 983 44.74 33.99 8.60
CA ASP A 983 44.01 34.54 9.75
C ASP A 983 42.77 33.71 10.15
N PHE A 984 42.52 32.58 9.47
CA PHE A 984 41.39 31.71 9.77
C PHE A 984 41.51 31.12 11.18
N ASN A 985 40.47 31.30 11.99
CA ASN A 985 40.43 30.83 13.37
C ASN A 985 39.20 29.98 13.64
N ILE A 986 39.41 28.66 13.67
CA ILE A 986 38.36 27.67 13.93
C ILE A 986 37.60 27.92 15.24
N LYS A 987 38.26 28.46 16.28
CA LYS A 987 37.63 28.69 17.59
C LYS A 987 36.55 29.78 17.57
N LYS A 988 36.51 30.61 16.52
CA LYS A 988 35.48 31.66 16.34
C LYS A 988 34.21 31.15 15.67
N LEU A 989 34.22 29.93 15.12
CA LEU A 989 33.07 29.35 14.44
C LEU A 989 32.05 28.80 15.45
N ASN A 990 30.79 28.65 15.02
CA ASN A 990 29.81 27.88 15.78
C ASN A 990 30.16 26.37 15.80
N GLY A 991 29.57 25.61 16.71
CA GLY A 991 29.90 24.21 16.95
C GLY A 991 29.73 23.30 15.75
N VAL A 992 28.74 23.56 14.88
CA VAL A 992 28.55 22.80 13.64
C VAL A 992 29.70 23.07 12.67
N ALA A 993 30.01 24.35 12.45
CA ALA A 993 31.10 24.77 11.56
C ALA A 993 32.49 24.36 12.08
N GLN A 994 32.73 24.39 13.39
CA GLN A 994 33.95 23.84 14.00
C GLN A 994 34.13 22.36 13.63
N GLY A 995 33.06 21.58 13.72
CA GLY A 995 33.05 20.16 13.36
C GLY A 995 33.47 19.91 11.92
N ALA A 996 32.91 20.67 10.97
CA ALA A 996 33.25 20.58 9.55
C ALA A 996 34.71 21.00 9.27
N TYR A 997 35.12 22.19 9.71
CA TYR A 997 36.43 22.76 9.38
C TYR A 997 37.59 22.10 10.11
N LYS A 998 37.34 21.41 11.23
CA LYS A 998 38.36 20.61 11.93
C LYS A 998 38.94 19.52 11.03
N LEU A 999 38.15 19.04 10.06
CA LEU A 999 38.54 17.98 9.14
C LEU A 999 39.06 18.51 7.80
N TYR A 1000 39.00 19.83 7.56
CA TYR A 1000 39.41 20.41 6.28
C TYR A 1000 40.91 20.64 6.22
N ASP A 1001 41.56 19.98 5.25
CA ASP A 1001 42.96 20.18 4.91
C ASP A 1001 43.13 20.07 3.39
N ALA A 1002 43.39 21.20 2.73
CA ALA A 1002 43.48 21.27 1.27
C ALA A 1002 44.59 20.37 0.69
N LYS A 1003 45.67 20.12 1.45
CA LYS A 1003 46.78 19.29 1.01
C LYS A 1003 46.42 17.81 1.11
N ALA A 1004 45.82 17.38 2.21
CA ALA A 1004 45.36 16.00 2.39
C ALA A 1004 44.18 15.65 1.47
N MET A 1005 43.32 16.65 1.19
CA MET A 1005 42.15 16.51 0.33
C MET A 1005 42.45 16.68 -1.17
N HIS A 1006 43.69 17.00 -1.56
CA HIS A 1006 44.03 17.30 -2.95
C HIS A 1006 43.61 16.17 -3.90
N GLY A 1007 42.97 16.53 -5.00
CA GLY A 1007 42.44 15.57 -5.97
C GLY A 1007 41.08 14.96 -5.60
N LEU A 1008 40.48 15.32 -4.46
CA LEU A 1008 39.09 14.95 -4.18
C LEU A 1008 38.12 15.76 -5.06
N PRO A 1009 37.02 15.16 -5.54
CA PRO A 1009 36.01 15.87 -6.32
C PRO A 1009 35.27 16.94 -5.51
N VAL A 1010 34.82 17.97 -6.23
CA VAL A 1010 33.99 19.05 -5.72
C VAL A 1010 32.90 19.37 -6.75
N GLY A 1011 31.64 19.13 -6.37
CA GLY A 1011 30.46 19.41 -7.20
C GLY A 1011 29.65 20.64 -6.76
N VAL A 1012 28.70 21.02 -7.61
CA VAL A 1012 27.71 22.09 -7.40
C VAL A 1012 26.29 21.50 -7.50
N GLN A 1013 25.37 22.02 -6.68
CA GLN A 1013 23.97 21.63 -6.67
C GLN A 1013 23.13 22.63 -7.48
N VAL A 1014 22.31 22.13 -8.40
CA VAL A 1014 21.35 22.88 -9.22
C VAL A 1014 19.95 22.57 -8.68
N VAL A 1015 19.23 23.59 -8.23
CA VAL A 1015 17.95 23.42 -7.51
C VAL A 1015 16.81 24.07 -8.29
N GLY A 1016 15.80 23.28 -8.60
CA GLY A 1016 14.49 23.73 -9.09
C GLY A 1016 13.43 23.63 -7.99
N ARG A 1017 12.17 23.84 -8.37
CA ARG A 1017 11.04 23.67 -7.46
C ARG A 1017 10.61 22.21 -7.37
N ARG A 1018 9.59 21.96 -6.55
CA ARG A 1018 8.95 20.65 -6.44
C ARG A 1018 8.38 20.21 -7.80
N LEU A 1019 8.63 18.95 -8.18
CA LEU A 1019 8.25 18.32 -9.44
C LEU A 1019 8.78 19.07 -10.66
N GLU A 1020 10.05 19.49 -10.65
CA GLU A 1020 10.74 20.15 -11.79
C GLU A 1020 11.94 19.32 -12.30
N GLU A 1021 11.88 17.99 -12.25
CA GLU A 1021 12.98 17.09 -12.69
C GLU A 1021 13.48 17.37 -14.11
N GLU A 1022 12.58 17.51 -15.08
CA GLU A 1022 12.93 17.79 -16.48
C GLU A 1022 13.68 19.12 -16.63
N LYS A 1023 13.22 20.14 -15.90
CA LYS A 1023 13.83 21.46 -15.88
C LYS A 1023 15.19 21.42 -15.22
N VAL A 1024 15.33 20.81 -14.04
CA VAL A 1024 16.62 20.70 -13.34
C VAL A 1024 17.65 19.97 -14.18
N LEU A 1025 17.27 18.88 -14.83
CA LEU A 1025 18.15 18.15 -15.74
C LEU A 1025 18.59 18.99 -16.95
N SER A 1026 17.68 19.78 -17.52
CA SER A 1026 18.00 20.74 -18.60
C SER A 1026 18.96 21.82 -18.12
N LEU A 1027 18.77 22.33 -16.91
CA LEU A 1027 19.63 23.36 -16.33
C LEU A 1027 21.00 22.83 -15.94
N MET A 1028 21.10 21.57 -15.48
CA MET A 1028 22.40 20.91 -15.30
C MET A 1028 23.16 20.83 -16.64
N GLN A 1029 22.47 20.57 -17.75
CA GLN A 1029 23.08 20.58 -19.08
C GLN A 1029 23.62 21.96 -19.42
N ARG A 1030 22.81 23.01 -19.20
CA ARG A 1030 23.24 24.41 -19.40
C ARG A 1030 24.48 24.76 -18.58
N VAL A 1031 24.59 24.26 -17.36
CA VAL A 1031 25.77 24.46 -16.51
C VAL A 1031 26.99 23.72 -17.08
N GLU A 1032 26.83 22.45 -17.46
CA GLU A 1032 27.93 21.65 -18.03
C GLU A 1032 28.43 22.23 -19.37
N ASP A 1033 27.50 22.65 -20.23
CA ASP A 1033 27.80 23.30 -21.52
C ASP A 1033 28.56 24.62 -21.31
N ALA A 1034 28.13 25.44 -20.34
CA ALA A 1034 28.79 26.72 -20.03
C ALA A 1034 30.23 26.54 -19.49
N LEU A 1035 30.49 25.44 -18.76
CA LEU A 1035 31.84 25.09 -18.31
C LEU A 1035 32.75 24.67 -19.48
N GLY A 1036 32.20 24.10 -20.56
CA GLY A 1036 32.93 23.78 -21.79
C GLY A 1036 34.13 22.85 -21.55
N GLU A 1037 35.32 23.28 -21.98
CA GLU A 1037 36.57 22.52 -21.78
C GLU A 1037 37.01 22.43 -20.31
N ASP A 1038 36.52 23.33 -19.46
CA ASP A 1038 36.78 23.33 -18.01
C ASP A 1038 35.87 22.35 -17.25
N LYS A 1039 35.02 21.60 -17.95
CA LYS A 1039 34.15 20.59 -17.34
C LYS A 1039 34.96 19.51 -16.61
N TYR A 1040 34.33 18.94 -15.61
CA TYR A 1040 34.94 17.93 -14.77
C TYR A 1040 35.39 16.70 -15.57
N LYS A 1041 36.64 16.28 -15.35
CA LYS A 1041 37.20 15.07 -15.97
C LYS A 1041 36.91 13.86 -15.09
N LEU A 1042 36.22 12.88 -15.66
CA LEU A 1042 35.92 11.62 -14.99
C LEU A 1042 37.20 10.84 -14.70
N LEU A 1043 37.17 10.04 -13.63
CA LEU A 1043 38.28 9.14 -13.27
C LEU A 1043 38.48 8.08 -14.36
N GLU A 1044 39.71 7.86 -14.80
CA GLU A 1044 40.04 6.79 -15.75
C GLU A 1044 39.76 5.40 -15.15
N ILE A 1045 39.32 4.45 -15.99
CA ILE A 1045 38.80 3.14 -15.56
C ILE A 1045 39.90 2.07 -15.45
N ASP A 1046 41.10 2.33 -16.01
CA ASP A 1046 42.20 1.36 -16.11
C ASP A 1046 43.03 1.14 -14.84
#